data_AF-A0A1I6ED66-F1
#
_entry.id   AF-A0A1I6ED66-F1
#
_cell.length_a   1.000
_cell.length_b   1.000
_cell.length_c   1.000
_cell.angle_alpha   90.00
_cell.angle_beta   90.00
_cell.angle_gamma   90.00
#
_symmetry.space_group_name_H-M   'P 1'
#
loop_
_entity.id
_entity.type
_entity.pdbx_description
1 polymer ?
#
loop_
_entity_poly.entity_id
_entity_poly.type
_entity_poly.pdbx_seq_one_letter_code
_entity_poly.pdbx_strand_id
1 'polypeptide(L)'
;MPLRPPKHFARNLFLRYFGDAAINSLREELKVQRQKAELAREQREAAREQRDTARKQREDARRQRKEAQIQAREALKRVDGSTTPRHVNYLKSLSATLKELDTVRAEGTPLSEARLAVREVAQGIYPPMFSQVFPKRHCPPASVAFATVANNRFLPGLQVLLASLLDVYPELNSDVIVFHDGTITEFSQRRLQAMYPKIRFTVPDMSWFSTMELDSSNRKRIGILGYMSVMSLTLEGYERVIAIDSDTAIIDDISMLWTGRDIPLGSDEGPLPVEPDRIYACQDYGARRWSAVSQVTGHPVINSGIISVPARYMTPEHQDALKDLVKRNNEPVCPLLDRFADQKAWNRFICERDRDILPINFNCNIKYLDGLRGGSTAFVRMVHFAGYKPWFDALYTEADLIPEESGHAVRPTVWRNLCHDVLGRLRQRQYHQTLAAAPAYFTPKSPGRQIDGEPACFFIGNGPSLNQTDLGLLAGFETFAFNWFIHHEMFDELKPDHLVLGSHMLFGGWQTQDPKLPESYLGVLRSKAHKPVLWTSFYFREYFEMHGIDQEFDIRYVLFEKPQKDFIDVTGATNMDTDGFTHDGRTGVLSVATPIALKMGYRRIGLVGCDSNYNQTAERESNYFYDKSLHASLETTQKSLTATWTEHGPGFFAYLRVEQELQRLGGGFLDCTIDGALPLPKGKLEDL
;
A
#
# COMPACT_ATOMS: atom_id res chain seq x y z
N MET A 1 35.20 12.18 92.41
CA MET A 1 35.13 10.85 91.77
C MET A 1 33.90 10.11 92.30
N PRO A 2 32.85 9.83 91.51
CA PRO A 2 31.78 8.96 91.95
C PRO A 2 32.15 7.50 91.66
N LEU A 3 32.01 6.65 92.67
CA LEU A 3 32.27 5.21 92.62
C LEU A 3 31.32 4.55 91.61
N ARG A 4 31.89 3.98 90.54
CA ARG A 4 31.16 3.11 89.62
C ARG A 4 30.75 1.83 90.37
N PRO A 5 29.48 1.42 90.37
CA PRO A 5 29.09 0.16 90.97
C PRO A 5 29.67 -1.01 90.15
N PRO A 6 30.01 -2.13 90.80
CA PRO A 6 30.60 -3.28 90.12
C PRO A 6 29.62 -3.87 89.10
N LYS A 7 30.07 -3.98 87.84
CA LYS A 7 29.30 -4.49 86.68
C LYS A 7 28.67 -5.88 86.88
N HIS A 8 29.07 -6.60 87.92
CA HIS A 8 28.52 -7.92 88.24
C HIS A 8 27.22 -7.90 89.04
N PHE A 9 26.84 -6.78 89.69
CA PHE A 9 25.63 -6.76 90.52
C PHE A 9 24.34 -6.59 89.70
N ALA A 10 24.37 -5.78 88.64
CA ALA A 10 23.20 -5.56 87.77
C ALA A 10 22.81 -6.82 86.97
N ARG A 11 23.79 -7.64 86.57
CA ARG A 11 23.55 -8.85 85.78
C ARG A 11 22.82 -9.94 86.57
N ASN A 12 23.14 -10.08 87.86
CA ASN A 12 22.51 -11.09 88.73
C ASN A 12 21.11 -10.68 89.21
N LEU A 13 20.82 -9.37 89.34
CA LEU A 13 19.46 -8.91 89.68
C LEU A 13 18.50 -9.04 88.47
N PHE A 14 19.00 -8.81 87.26
CA PHE A 14 18.21 -8.90 86.03
C PHE A 14 17.85 -10.35 85.67
N LEU A 15 18.79 -11.30 85.86
CA LEU A 15 18.55 -12.74 85.65
C LEU A 15 17.61 -13.38 86.69
N ARG A 16 17.44 -12.75 87.87
CA ARG A 16 16.51 -13.25 88.91
C ARG A 16 15.06 -12.82 88.68
N TYR A 17 14.82 -11.73 87.95
CA TYR A 17 13.47 -11.19 87.72
C TYR A 17 12.90 -11.53 86.35
N PHE A 18 13.75 -11.75 85.36
CA PHE A 18 13.34 -12.14 84.01
C PHE A 18 13.88 -13.53 83.73
N GLY A 19 13.02 -14.55 83.81
CA GLY A 19 13.40 -15.92 83.46
C GLY A 19 13.94 -16.01 82.03
N ASP A 20 14.71 -17.06 81.72
CA ASP A 20 15.41 -17.22 80.43
C ASP A 20 14.51 -17.01 79.19
N ALA A 21 13.21 -17.30 79.32
CA ALA A 21 12.20 -17.04 78.28
C ALA A 21 12.05 -15.54 77.93
N ALA A 22 12.04 -14.64 78.93
CA ALA A 22 11.90 -13.20 78.70
C ALA A 22 13.18 -12.59 78.07
N ILE A 23 14.35 -13.12 78.43
CA ILE A 23 15.63 -12.71 77.83
C ILE A 23 15.72 -13.18 76.37
N ASN A 24 15.24 -14.38 76.07
CA ASN A 24 15.18 -14.87 74.69
C ASN A 24 14.17 -14.09 73.83
N SER A 25 13.01 -13.72 74.39
CA SER A 25 12.04 -12.85 73.72
C SER A 25 12.64 -11.49 73.35
N LEU A 26 13.33 -10.84 74.30
CA LEU A 26 14.01 -9.56 74.05
C LEU A 26 15.13 -9.68 73.01
N ARG A 27 15.83 -10.81 72.95
CA ARG A 27 16.87 -11.05 71.94
C ARG A 27 16.29 -11.21 70.54
N GLU A 28 15.18 -11.93 70.41
CA GLU A 28 14.47 -12.06 69.12
C GLU A 28 13.85 -10.73 68.68
N GLU A 29 13.24 -9.95 69.59
CA GLU A 29 12.79 -8.59 69.26
C GLU A 29 13.94 -7.69 68.80
N LEU A 30 15.09 -7.72 69.50
CA LEU A 30 16.26 -6.94 69.12
C LEU A 30 16.83 -7.36 67.76
N LYS A 31 16.76 -8.66 67.44
CA LYS A 31 17.18 -9.22 66.14
C LYS A 31 16.27 -8.75 65.02
N VAL A 32 14.95 -8.80 65.22
CA VAL A 32 13.95 -8.27 64.28
C VAL A 32 14.11 -6.76 64.10
N GLN A 33 14.37 -6.01 65.17
CA GLN A 33 14.63 -4.57 65.07
C GLN A 33 15.92 -4.25 64.30
N ARG A 34 16.98 -5.03 64.48
CA ARG A 34 18.23 -4.90 63.71
C ARG A 34 18.02 -5.20 62.22
N GLN A 35 17.30 -6.27 61.89
CA GLN A 35 16.95 -6.60 60.51
C GLN A 35 16.11 -5.51 59.85
N LYS A 36 15.12 -4.94 60.56
CA LYS A 36 14.33 -3.80 60.08
C LYS A 36 15.19 -2.55 59.85
N ALA A 37 16.13 -2.27 60.76
CA ALA A 37 17.03 -1.13 60.62
C ALA A 37 18.01 -1.30 59.45
N GLU A 38 18.50 -2.52 59.22
CA GLU A 38 19.39 -2.87 58.11
C GLU A 38 18.67 -2.76 56.76
N LEU A 39 17.47 -3.34 56.64
CA LEU A 39 16.63 -3.20 55.45
C LEU A 39 16.28 -1.73 55.15
N ALA A 40 15.97 -0.93 56.19
CA ALA A 40 15.72 0.49 56.03
C ALA A 40 16.98 1.26 55.59
N ARG A 41 18.18 0.81 55.97
CA ARG A 41 19.45 1.39 55.50
C ARG A 41 19.68 1.06 54.03
N GLU A 42 19.50 -0.19 53.63
CA GLU A 42 19.62 -0.64 52.23
C GLU A 42 18.64 0.10 51.31
N GLN A 43 17.38 0.26 51.75
CA GLN A 43 16.37 1.04 51.00
C GLN A 43 16.78 2.51 50.83
N ARG A 44 17.41 3.11 51.85
CA ARG A 44 17.91 4.50 51.77
C ARG A 44 19.11 4.63 50.84
N GLU A 45 20.02 3.65 50.84
CA GLU A 45 21.16 3.62 49.93
C GLU A 45 20.69 3.44 48.48
N ALA A 46 19.80 2.49 48.20
CA ALA A 46 19.20 2.31 46.88
C ALA A 46 18.47 3.58 46.38
N ALA A 47 17.69 4.24 47.25
CA ALA A 47 17.02 5.49 46.92
C ALA A 47 18.02 6.63 46.63
N ARG A 48 19.16 6.66 47.32
CA ARG A 48 20.24 7.62 47.08
C ARG A 48 20.91 7.38 45.72
N GLU A 49 21.23 6.13 45.40
CA GLU A 49 21.82 5.75 44.10
C GLU A 49 20.88 6.07 42.92
N GLN A 50 19.59 5.80 43.07
CA GLN A 50 18.57 6.19 42.08
C GLN A 50 18.53 7.72 41.90
N ARG A 51 18.58 8.48 43.00
CA ARG A 51 18.58 9.95 42.94
C ARG A 51 19.84 10.51 42.26
N ASP A 52 21.00 9.92 42.55
CA ASP A 52 22.28 10.36 41.97
C ASP A 52 22.35 10.00 40.47
N THR A 53 21.84 8.82 40.08
CA THR A 53 21.66 8.44 38.66
C THR A 53 20.72 9.40 37.94
N ALA A 54 19.55 9.71 38.53
CA ALA A 54 18.60 10.64 37.95
C ALA A 54 19.16 12.07 37.82
N ARG A 55 19.99 12.51 38.79
CA ARG A 55 20.69 13.79 38.72
C ARG A 55 21.69 13.82 37.57
N LYS A 56 22.50 12.77 37.39
CA LYS A 56 23.47 12.65 36.30
C LYS A 56 22.77 12.71 34.94
N GLN A 57 21.68 11.96 34.76
CA GLN A 57 20.86 12.00 33.54
C GLN A 57 20.32 13.41 33.23
N ARG A 58 19.86 14.16 34.25
CA ARG A 58 19.40 15.54 34.09
C ARG A 58 20.52 16.50 33.67
N GLU A 59 21.72 16.34 34.24
CA GLU A 59 22.89 17.14 33.89
C GLU A 59 23.37 16.85 32.45
N ASP A 60 23.41 15.57 32.06
CA ASP A 60 23.74 15.15 30.68
C ASP A 60 22.73 15.69 29.66
N ALA A 61 21.43 15.59 29.95
CA ALA A 61 20.38 16.16 29.10
C ALA A 61 20.50 17.69 28.96
N ARG A 62 20.87 18.40 30.04
CA ARG A 62 21.10 19.84 30.02
C ARG A 62 22.31 20.21 29.16
N ARG A 63 23.39 19.42 29.21
CA ARG A 63 24.57 19.58 28.36
C ARG A 63 24.23 19.39 26.88
N GLN A 64 23.59 18.26 26.54
CA GLN A 64 23.15 17.97 25.17
C GLN A 64 22.23 19.08 24.61
N ARG A 65 21.31 19.61 25.42
CA ARG A 65 20.44 20.73 25.02
C ARG A 65 21.23 22.01 24.71
N LYS A 66 22.26 22.32 25.51
CA LYS A 66 23.11 23.49 25.31
C LYS A 66 23.95 23.35 24.04
N GLU A 67 24.50 22.16 23.79
CA GLU A 67 25.23 21.83 22.56
C GLU A 67 24.33 21.95 21.31
N ALA A 68 23.12 21.40 21.35
CA ALA A 68 22.16 21.53 20.27
C ALA A 68 21.76 22.99 19.99
N GLN A 69 21.60 23.82 21.04
CA GLN A 69 21.34 25.26 20.88
C GLN A 69 22.52 26.01 20.25
N ILE A 70 23.76 25.66 20.61
CA ILE A 70 24.97 26.25 20.03
C ILE A 70 25.08 25.85 18.56
N GLN A 71 24.95 24.56 18.25
CA GLN A 71 24.97 24.05 16.87
C GLN A 71 23.89 24.70 16.00
N ALA A 72 22.66 24.85 16.52
CA ALA A 72 21.58 25.54 15.81
C ALA A 72 21.88 27.02 15.53
N ARG A 73 22.49 27.73 16.50
CA ARG A 73 22.92 29.13 16.32
C ARG A 73 24.08 29.27 15.34
N GLU A 74 25.05 28.39 15.39
CA GLU A 74 26.19 28.38 14.45
C GLU A 74 25.74 28.01 13.04
N ALA A 75 24.86 27.01 12.89
CA ALA A 75 24.23 26.69 11.62
C ALA A 75 23.49 27.89 11.04
N LEU A 76 22.71 28.63 11.86
CA LEU A 76 21.99 29.83 11.44
C LEU A 76 22.92 30.96 10.94
N LYS A 77 24.14 31.06 11.49
CA LYS A 77 25.16 32.04 11.08
C LYS A 77 25.88 31.64 9.79
N ARG A 78 25.94 30.35 9.47
CA ARG A 78 26.57 29.78 8.26
C ARG A 78 25.63 29.68 7.07
N VAL A 79 24.37 30.11 7.22
CA VAL A 79 23.41 30.24 6.12
C VAL A 79 23.86 31.40 5.23
N ASP A 80 24.81 31.13 4.34
CA ASP A 80 25.00 31.91 3.12
C ASP A 80 23.80 31.65 2.18
N GLY A 81 23.62 32.51 1.17
CA GLY A 81 22.46 32.53 0.28
C GLY A 81 22.17 31.24 -0.51
N SER A 82 22.93 30.15 -0.32
CA SER A 82 22.70 28.83 -0.94
C SER A 82 21.72 27.94 -0.16
N THR A 83 21.38 28.31 1.08
CA THR A 83 20.53 27.46 1.92
C THR A 83 19.07 27.54 1.46
N THR A 84 18.46 26.40 1.11
CA THR A 84 17.06 26.38 0.67
C THR A 84 16.14 27.05 1.70
N PRO A 85 15.17 27.89 1.29
CA PRO A 85 14.27 28.64 2.19
C PRO A 85 13.59 27.79 3.29
N ARG A 86 13.49 26.47 3.09
CA ARG A 86 12.85 25.53 4.00
C ARG A 86 13.66 25.20 5.25
N HIS A 87 15.00 25.10 5.16
CA HIS A 87 15.83 24.83 6.34
C HIS A 87 15.82 26.03 7.31
N VAL A 88 15.78 27.24 6.77
CA VAL A 88 15.61 28.48 7.56
C VAL A 88 14.28 28.49 8.30
N ASN A 89 13.20 28.03 7.66
CA ASN A 89 11.88 27.93 8.30
C ASN A 89 11.84 26.89 9.44
N TYR A 90 12.66 25.83 9.39
CA TYR A 90 12.83 24.90 10.50
C TYR A 90 13.37 25.58 11.75
N LEU A 91 14.55 26.17 11.64
CA LEU A 91 15.24 26.78 12.77
C LEU A 91 14.42 27.93 13.36
N LYS A 92 13.69 28.68 12.53
CA LYS A 92 12.72 29.71 12.98
C LYS A 92 11.59 29.11 13.82
N SER A 93 10.95 28.02 13.36
CA SER A 93 9.83 27.38 14.07
C SER A 93 10.28 26.74 15.40
N LEU A 94 11.45 26.09 15.42
CA LEU A 94 12.01 25.53 16.64
C LEU A 94 12.39 26.65 17.63
N SER A 95 13.03 27.72 17.14
CA SER A 95 13.37 28.89 17.95
C SER A 95 12.13 29.54 18.57
N ALA A 96 11.03 29.67 17.81
CA ALA A 96 9.76 30.18 18.33
C ALA A 96 9.19 29.27 19.44
N THR A 97 9.22 27.95 19.24
CA THR A 97 8.73 26.98 20.24
C THR A 97 9.60 26.97 21.51
N LEU A 98 10.92 27.15 21.37
CA LEU A 98 11.84 27.30 22.51
C LEU A 98 11.56 28.58 23.31
N LYS A 99 11.27 29.70 22.64
CA LYS A 99 10.88 30.95 23.32
C LYS A 99 9.56 30.78 24.07
N GLU A 100 8.57 30.14 23.45
CA GLU A 100 7.28 29.84 24.08
C GLU A 100 7.46 28.95 25.32
N LEU A 101 8.37 27.96 25.26
CA LEU A 101 8.73 27.14 26.42
C LEU A 101 9.36 27.96 27.55
N ASP A 102 10.24 28.91 27.22
CA ASP A 102 10.87 29.78 28.21
C ASP A 102 9.82 30.69 28.88
N THR A 103 8.84 31.20 28.12
CA THR A 103 7.67 31.94 28.64
C THR A 103 6.83 31.10 29.59
N VAL A 104 6.41 29.89 29.16
CA VAL A 104 5.64 28.95 30.00
C VAL A 104 6.35 28.67 31.33
N ARG A 105 7.68 28.54 31.31
CA ARG A 105 8.49 28.33 32.51
C ARG A 105 8.60 29.58 33.39
N ALA A 106 8.71 30.76 32.79
CA ALA A 106 8.79 32.02 33.52
C ALA A 106 7.47 32.36 34.22
N GLU A 107 6.35 32.02 33.60
CA GLU A 107 4.99 32.25 34.13
C GLU A 107 4.56 31.19 35.17
N GLY A 108 5.29 30.08 35.30
CA GLY A 108 4.92 28.97 36.16
C GLY A 108 3.73 28.15 35.64
N THR A 109 3.34 28.34 34.39
CA THR A 109 2.25 27.63 33.74
C THR A 109 2.56 26.13 33.67
N PRO A 110 1.64 25.23 34.11
CA PRO A 110 1.85 23.79 34.02
C PRO A 110 2.12 23.36 32.57
N LEU A 111 3.16 22.55 32.35
CA LEU A 111 3.48 22.05 31.01
C LEU A 111 2.33 21.24 30.38
N SER A 112 1.43 20.66 31.18
CA SER A 112 0.22 19.97 30.70
C SER A 112 -0.71 20.89 29.90
N GLU A 113 -0.72 22.19 30.21
CA GLU A 113 -1.57 23.21 29.58
C GLU A 113 -0.90 23.83 28.34
N ALA A 114 0.41 23.64 28.18
CA ALA A 114 1.14 24.17 27.03
C ALA A 114 0.77 23.43 25.73
N ARG A 115 0.96 24.12 24.60
CA ARG A 115 0.80 23.53 23.26
C ARG A 115 1.69 22.30 23.10
N LEU A 116 1.20 21.30 22.37
CA LEU A 116 1.90 20.01 22.20
C LEU A 116 3.37 20.15 21.79
N ALA A 117 3.69 21.04 20.85
CA ALA A 117 5.08 21.25 20.42
C ALA A 117 5.99 21.76 21.56
N VAL A 118 5.48 22.64 22.43
CA VAL A 118 6.21 23.13 23.61
C VAL A 118 6.49 21.98 24.57
N ARG A 119 5.50 21.12 24.77
CA ARG A 119 5.62 19.92 25.61
C ARG A 119 6.66 18.96 25.08
N GLU A 120 6.63 18.67 23.77
CA GLU A 120 7.62 17.85 23.10
C GLU A 120 9.04 18.43 23.26
N VAL A 121 9.21 19.74 23.02
CA VAL A 121 10.51 20.42 23.19
C VAL A 121 10.98 20.43 24.65
N ALA A 122 10.06 20.54 25.61
CA ALA A 122 10.38 20.47 27.03
C ALA A 122 10.88 19.09 27.47
N GLN A 123 10.36 18.03 26.84
CA GLN A 123 10.68 16.62 27.11
C GLN A 123 11.97 16.16 26.41
N GLY A 124 12.35 16.83 25.32
CA GLY A 124 13.53 16.51 24.54
C GLY A 124 13.15 16.14 23.11
N ILE A 125 14.00 16.55 22.16
CA ILE A 125 13.79 16.34 20.74
C ILE A 125 15.04 15.77 20.09
N TYR A 126 14.84 14.95 19.06
CA TYR A 126 15.89 14.42 18.21
C TYR A 126 15.72 14.93 16.77
N PRO A 127 16.75 15.54 16.17
CA PRO A 127 16.68 15.97 14.78
C PRO A 127 16.67 14.77 13.83
N PRO A 128 16.12 14.92 12.60
CA PRO A 128 16.16 13.89 11.58
C PRO A 128 17.59 13.52 11.20
N MET A 129 17.93 12.25 11.36
CA MET A 129 19.11 11.66 10.76
C MET A 129 18.76 11.19 9.35
N PHE A 130 19.49 11.66 8.35
CA PHE A 130 19.26 11.32 6.95
C PHE A 130 20.57 10.83 6.35
N SER A 131 20.60 9.57 5.88
CA SER A 131 21.79 9.04 5.21
C SER A 131 21.82 9.46 3.75
N GLN A 132 22.95 10.00 3.29
CA GLN A 132 23.21 10.33 1.89
C GLN A 132 24.13 9.30 1.22
N VAL A 133 24.35 8.17 1.88
CA VAL A 133 25.18 7.11 1.32
C VAL A 133 24.32 6.23 0.42
N PHE A 134 24.85 5.86 -0.74
CA PHE A 134 24.34 4.79 -1.59
C PHE A 134 24.87 3.45 -1.07
N PRO A 135 24.07 2.65 -0.35
CA PRO A 135 24.45 1.30 0.00
C PRO A 135 24.51 0.45 -1.27
N LYS A 136 25.38 -0.55 -1.22
CA LYS A 136 25.29 -1.66 -2.15
C LYS A 136 23.98 -2.40 -1.87
N ARG A 137 23.28 -2.79 -2.93
CA ARG A 137 22.05 -3.56 -2.81
C ARG A 137 22.36 -4.99 -2.39
N HIS A 138 21.68 -5.47 -1.36
CA HIS A 138 21.77 -6.87 -0.95
C HIS A 138 20.37 -7.45 -0.95
N CYS A 139 20.13 -8.58 -1.62
CA CYS A 139 18.84 -9.27 -1.57
C CYS A 139 18.68 -9.92 -0.17
N PRO A 140 17.51 -9.86 0.48
CA PRO A 140 17.31 -10.55 1.73
C PRO A 140 17.39 -12.07 1.52
N PRO A 141 18.04 -12.82 2.42
CA PRO A 141 18.06 -14.29 2.33
C PRO A 141 16.68 -14.86 2.67
N ALA A 142 16.46 -16.14 2.33
CA ALA A 142 15.19 -16.83 2.63
C ALA A 142 14.90 -16.98 4.14
N SER A 143 15.92 -16.81 5.01
CA SER A 143 15.77 -16.78 6.47
C SER A 143 15.18 -15.46 7.00
N VAL A 144 15.05 -14.44 6.14
CA VAL A 144 14.33 -13.18 6.43
C VAL A 144 12.92 -13.27 5.85
N ALA A 145 11.92 -12.86 6.63
CA ALA A 145 10.56 -12.69 6.17
C ALA A 145 10.07 -11.26 6.30
N PHE A 146 9.14 -10.86 5.44
CA PHE A 146 8.40 -9.60 5.54
C PHE A 146 7.00 -9.91 6.07
N ALA A 147 6.55 -9.16 7.07
CA ALA A 147 5.22 -9.28 7.64
C ALA A 147 4.48 -7.96 7.51
N THR A 148 3.26 -7.98 7.00
CA THR A 148 2.43 -6.78 6.84
C THR A 148 0.99 -7.04 7.26
N VAL A 149 0.23 -5.97 7.46
CA VAL A 149 -1.20 -6.04 7.76
C VAL A 149 -1.96 -5.30 6.68
N ALA A 150 -2.96 -5.94 6.10
CA ALA A 150 -3.81 -5.31 5.11
C ALA A 150 -5.25 -5.81 5.21
N ASN A 151 -6.18 -5.02 4.72
CA ASN A 151 -7.55 -5.43 4.44
C ASN A 151 -7.90 -5.02 3.01
N ASN A 152 -9.15 -5.22 2.59
CA ASN A 152 -9.60 -4.85 1.24
C ASN A 152 -9.33 -3.37 0.86
N ARG A 153 -9.46 -2.42 1.80
CA ARG A 153 -9.20 -0.99 1.58
C ARG A 153 -7.72 -0.65 1.37
N PHE A 154 -6.82 -1.51 1.83
CA PHE A 154 -5.38 -1.33 1.73
C PHE A 154 -4.74 -2.15 0.61
N LEU A 155 -5.55 -2.85 -0.19
CA LEU A 155 -5.08 -3.66 -1.31
C LEU A 155 -4.20 -2.87 -2.32
N PRO A 156 -4.53 -1.62 -2.72
CA PRO A 156 -3.67 -0.86 -3.63
C PRO A 156 -2.31 -0.52 -3.00
N GLY A 157 -2.28 -0.22 -1.70
CA GLY A 157 -1.04 -0.03 -0.95
C GLY A 157 -0.18 -1.28 -0.95
N LEU A 158 -0.80 -2.43 -0.61
CA LEU A 158 -0.13 -3.73 -0.58
C LEU A 158 0.44 -4.12 -1.95
N GLN A 159 -0.28 -3.84 -3.04
CA GLN A 159 0.21 -4.07 -4.41
C GLN A 159 1.46 -3.24 -4.70
N VAL A 160 1.47 -1.95 -4.34
CA VAL A 160 2.64 -1.08 -4.54
C VAL A 160 3.81 -1.50 -3.65
N LEU A 161 3.56 -1.87 -2.38
CA LEU A 161 4.58 -2.43 -1.50
C LEU A 161 5.25 -3.64 -2.17
N LEU A 162 4.46 -4.62 -2.60
CA LEU A 162 4.97 -5.84 -3.23
C LEU A 162 5.73 -5.54 -4.54
N ALA A 163 5.15 -4.74 -5.42
CA ALA A 163 5.77 -4.41 -6.70
C ALA A 163 7.07 -3.62 -6.55
N SER A 164 7.10 -2.66 -5.62
CA SER A 164 8.30 -1.88 -5.31
C SER A 164 9.40 -2.72 -4.67
N LEU A 165 9.02 -3.67 -3.79
CA LEU A 165 9.96 -4.64 -3.22
C LEU A 165 10.58 -5.53 -4.31
N LEU A 166 9.80 -6.00 -5.29
CA LEU A 166 10.29 -6.80 -6.43
C LEU A 166 11.08 -6.00 -7.47
N ASP A 167 10.84 -4.70 -7.58
CA ASP A 167 11.60 -3.80 -8.45
C ASP A 167 13.00 -3.55 -7.85
N VAL A 168 13.07 -3.37 -6.52
CA VAL A 168 14.34 -3.26 -5.80
C VAL A 168 15.02 -4.63 -5.66
N TYR A 169 14.29 -5.72 -5.45
CA TYR A 169 14.86 -7.07 -5.29
C TYR A 169 14.23 -8.05 -6.28
N PRO A 170 14.67 -8.08 -7.56
CA PRO A 170 14.11 -9.00 -8.56
C PRO A 170 14.30 -10.49 -8.23
N GLU A 171 15.30 -10.81 -7.42
CA GLU A 171 15.66 -12.17 -6.98
C GLU A 171 15.08 -12.51 -5.59
N LEU A 172 14.09 -11.74 -5.12
CA LEU A 172 13.50 -11.91 -3.80
C LEU A 172 13.01 -13.35 -3.58
N ASN A 173 13.55 -14.02 -2.56
CA ASN A 173 13.17 -15.38 -2.20
C ASN A 173 12.63 -15.50 -0.76
N SER A 174 12.46 -14.38 -0.07
CA SER A 174 11.91 -14.24 1.28
C SER A 174 10.39 -14.38 1.30
N ASP A 175 9.82 -15.02 2.31
CA ASP A 175 8.37 -15.06 2.45
C ASP A 175 7.80 -13.66 2.76
N VAL A 176 6.63 -13.35 2.18
CA VAL A 176 5.85 -12.13 2.47
C VAL A 176 4.53 -12.58 3.10
N ILE A 177 4.36 -12.33 4.39
CA ILE A 177 3.18 -12.74 5.16
C ILE A 177 2.25 -11.53 5.32
N VAL A 178 1.00 -11.68 4.88
CA VAL A 178 -0.07 -10.68 5.01
C VAL A 178 -1.07 -11.16 6.06
N PHE A 179 -1.07 -10.51 7.22
CA PHE A 179 -2.15 -10.64 8.19
C PHE A 179 -3.35 -9.82 7.73
N HIS A 180 -4.53 -10.42 7.68
CA HIS A 180 -5.77 -9.74 7.28
C HIS A 180 -6.98 -10.18 8.10
N ASP A 181 -8.07 -9.43 7.99
CA ASP A 181 -9.33 -9.63 8.72
C ASP A 181 -10.36 -10.50 7.97
N GLY A 182 -9.92 -11.24 6.95
CA GLY A 182 -10.80 -12.02 6.08
C GLY A 182 -11.45 -11.23 4.93
N THR A 183 -11.25 -9.91 4.83
CA THR A 183 -11.88 -9.11 3.76
C THR A 183 -11.16 -9.17 2.41
N ILE A 184 -9.90 -9.63 2.36
CA ILE A 184 -9.16 -9.83 1.11
C ILE A 184 -9.67 -11.11 0.44
N THR A 185 -10.38 -10.97 -0.67
CA THR A 185 -11.00 -12.08 -1.41
C THR A 185 -9.98 -13.03 -2.03
N GLU A 186 -10.41 -14.25 -2.37
CA GLU A 186 -9.56 -15.23 -3.07
C GLU A 186 -8.99 -14.68 -4.38
N PHE A 187 -9.80 -13.98 -5.19
CA PHE A 187 -9.34 -13.33 -6.42
C PHE A 187 -8.16 -12.36 -6.14
N SER A 188 -8.30 -11.50 -5.14
CA SER A 188 -7.25 -10.54 -4.76
C SER A 188 -5.98 -11.24 -4.29
N GLN A 189 -6.13 -12.34 -3.52
CA GLN A 189 -5.01 -13.16 -3.07
C GLN A 189 -4.29 -13.84 -4.24
N ARG A 190 -5.02 -14.45 -5.17
CA ARG A 190 -4.47 -15.09 -6.38
C ARG A 190 -3.71 -14.12 -7.25
N ARG A 191 -4.25 -12.91 -7.46
CA ARG A 191 -3.59 -11.86 -8.24
C ARG A 191 -2.28 -11.40 -7.60
N LEU A 192 -2.25 -11.25 -6.28
CA LEU A 192 -1.02 -10.95 -5.54
C LEU A 192 -0.03 -12.13 -5.56
N GLN A 193 -0.50 -13.37 -5.51
CA GLN A 193 0.33 -14.57 -5.65
C GLN A 193 0.93 -14.72 -7.05
N ALA A 194 0.21 -14.31 -8.09
CA ALA A 194 0.74 -14.24 -9.45
C ALA A 194 1.88 -13.20 -9.55
N MET A 195 1.80 -12.09 -8.80
CA MET A 195 2.91 -11.13 -8.66
C MET A 195 4.09 -11.72 -7.90
N TYR A 196 3.82 -12.44 -6.81
CA TYR A 196 4.84 -13.06 -5.99
C TYR A 196 4.38 -14.38 -5.36
N PRO A 197 4.85 -15.55 -5.85
CA PRO A 197 4.36 -16.85 -5.38
C PRO A 197 4.60 -17.15 -3.90
N LYS A 198 5.53 -16.45 -3.24
CA LYS A 198 5.81 -16.62 -1.80
C LYS A 198 5.05 -15.64 -0.90
N ILE A 199 4.08 -14.90 -1.44
CA ILE A 199 3.14 -14.18 -0.59
C ILE A 199 2.13 -15.15 0.04
N ARG A 200 1.93 -15.04 1.36
CA ARG A 200 1.00 -15.88 2.12
C ARG A 200 0.02 -15.00 2.86
N PHE A 201 -1.25 -15.41 2.87
CA PHE A 201 -2.31 -14.71 3.59
C PHE A 201 -2.68 -15.49 4.83
N THR A 202 -2.87 -14.79 5.94
CA THR A 202 -3.22 -15.40 7.22
C THR A 202 -4.27 -14.54 7.92
N VAL A 203 -5.34 -15.17 8.39
CA VAL A 203 -6.28 -14.56 9.32
C VAL A 203 -5.85 -14.99 10.73
N PRO A 204 -5.10 -14.15 11.47
CA PRO A 204 -4.60 -14.54 12.78
C PRO A 204 -5.74 -14.67 13.79
N ASP A 205 -5.55 -15.55 14.79
CA ASP A 205 -6.43 -15.56 15.96
C ASP A 205 -6.23 -14.31 16.81
N MET A 206 -7.24 -13.46 16.78
CA MET A 206 -7.30 -12.20 17.53
C MET A 206 -8.40 -12.24 18.61
N SER A 207 -8.87 -13.43 19.01
CA SER A 207 -9.87 -13.60 20.08
C SER A 207 -9.41 -13.00 21.42
N TRP A 208 -8.10 -12.97 21.69
CA TRP A 208 -7.54 -12.31 22.87
C TRP A 208 -7.71 -10.78 22.86
N PHE A 209 -7.99 -10.17 21.69
CA PHE A 209 -8.24 -8.75 21.53
C PHE A 209 -9.72 -8.40 21.74
N SER A 210 -10.65 -9.32 21.47
CA SER A 210 -12.10 -9.05 21.60
C SER A 210 -12.54 -8.78 23.04
N THR A 211 -11.72 -9.13 24.03
CA THR A 211 -11.97 -8.82 25.45
C THR A 211 -11.63 -7.38 25.83
N MET A 212 -11.10 -6.57 24.92
CA MET A 212 -10.70 -5.19 25.20
C MET A 212 -11.86 -4.21 24.98
N GLU A 213 -12.10 -3.31 25.94
CA GLU A 213 -13.04 -2.20 25.75
C GLU A 213 -12.51 -1.20 24.70
N LEU A 214 -13.34 -0.93 23.68
CA LEU A 214 -13.05 0.02 22.59
C LEU A 214 -13.64 1.41 22.90
N ASP A 215 -13.28 1.97 24.04
CA ASP A 215 -13.81 3.24 24.55
C ASP A 215 -13.20 4.48 23.85
N SER A 216 -11.92 4.45 23.47
CA SER A 216 -11.25 5.59 22.82
C SER A 216 -11.53 5.75 21.32
N SER A 217 -11.61 7.00 20.86
CA SER A 217 -11.87 7.37 19.45
C SER A 217 -10.82 6.82 18.48
N ASN A 218 -9.53 6.84 18.87
CA ASN A 218 -8.45 6.28 18.06
C ASN A 218 -8.61 4.78 17.82
N ARG A 219 -9.14 4.03 18.80
CA ARG A 219 -9.36 2.60 18.68
C ARG A 219 -10.58 2.25 17.87
N LYS A 220 -11.68 2.99 18.05
CA LYS A 220 -12.86 2.84 17.19
C LYS A 220 -12.51 3.04 15.72
N ARG A 221 -11.60 3.98 15.44
CA ARG A 221 -11.12 4.25 14.08
C ARG A 221 -10.21 3.16 13.52
N ILE A 222 -9.26 2.66 14.32
CA ILE A 222 -8.22 1.73 13.85
C ILE A 222 -8.70 0.26 13.88
N GLY A 223 -9.57 -0.07 14.82
CA GLY A 223 -10.12 -1.40 15.01
C GLY A 223 -9.05 -2.44 15.36
N ILE A 224 -9.40 -3.70 15.11
CA ILE A 224 -8.54 -4.87 15.32
C ILE A 224 -7.31 -4.87 14.40
N LEU A 225 -7.47 -4.34 13.18
CA LEU A 225 -6.43 -4.34 12.14
C LEU A 225 -5.16 -3.66 12.59
N GLY A 226 -5.23 -2.48 13.21
CA GLY A 226 -4.01 -1.77 13.59
C GLY A 226 -3.17 -2.51 14.63
N TYR A 227 -3.74 -3.45 15.38
CA TYR A 227 -2.99 -4.25 16.34
C TYR A 227 -2.51 -5.59 15.78
N MET A 228 -2.92 -6.00 14.58
CA MET A 228 -2.48 -7.27 13.98
C MET A 228 -0.97 -7.29 13.69
N SER A 229 -0.29 -6.15 13.62
CA SER A 229 1.16 -6.08 13.35
C SER A 229 1.99 -6.79 14.42
N VAL A 230 1.45 -6.93 15.64
CA VAL A 230 2.10 -7.68 16.74
C VAL A 230 2.16 -9.18 16.47
N MET A 231 1.34 -9.70 15.56
CA MET A 231 1.37 -11.11 15.13
C MET A 231 2.65 -11.45 14.36
N SER A 232 3.45 -10.47 13.94
CA SER A 232 4.79 -10.70 13.42
C SER A 232 5.68 -11.51 14.38
N LEU A 233 5.48 -11.38 15.70
CA LEU A 233 6.24 -12.16 16.69
C LEU A 233 5.88 -13.65 16.73
N THR A 234 4.79 -14.07 16.07
CA THR A 234 4.37 -15.48 16.00
C THR A 234 5.00 -16.24 14.83
N LEU A 235 5.81 -15.56 14.01
CA LEU A 235 6.44 -16.13 12.83
C LEU A 235 7.75 -16.83 13.21
N GLU A 236 7.63 -18.08 13.66
CA GLU A 236 8.76 -18.94 13.97
C GLU A 236 9.49 -19.44 12.70
N GLY A 237 10.75 -19.87 12.85
CA GLY A 237 11.54 -20.45 11.75
C GLY A 237 12.33 -19.46 10.89
N TYR A 238 12.17 -18.15 11.13
CA TYR A 238 12.96 -17.10 10.48
C TYR A 238 14.06 -16.59 11.42
N GLU A 239 15.22 -16.25 10.87
CA GLU A 239 16.27 -15.55 11.61
C GLU A 239 15.84 -14.12 11.94
N ARG A 240 14.97 -13.54 11.11
CA ARG A 240 14.48 -12.17 11.26
C ARG A 240 13.16 -11.93 10.53
N VAL A 241 12.29 -11.14 11.15
CA VAL A 241 11.02 -10.68 10.58
C VAL A 241 11.00 -9.17 10.49
N ILE A 242 10.67 -8.65 9.31
CA ILE A 242 10.51 -7.22 9.05
C ILE A 242 9.01 -6.92 9.02
N ALA A 243 8.47 -6.41 10.12
CA ALA A 243 7.12 -5.88 10.18
C ALA A 243 7.09 -4.53 9.44
N ILE A 244 6.26 -4.41 8.41
CA ILE A 244 6.16 -3.26 7.52
C ILE A 244 4.70 -2.95 7.20
N ASP A 245 4.30 -1.67 7.29
CA ASP A 245 2.93 -1.29 6.97
C ASP A 245 2.64 -1.48 5.47
N SER A 246 1.43 -1.90 5.13
CA SER A 246 1.02 -2.13 3.74
C SER A 246 0.86 -0.83 2.93
N ASP A 247 1.02 0.33 3.56
CA ASP A 247 0.96 1.64 2.95
C ASP A 247 2.35 2.25 2.71
N THR A 248 3.33 1.38 2.51
CA THR A 248 4.72 1.75 2.24
C THR A 248 5.11 1.38 0.82
N ALA A 249 6.19 1.99 0.34
CA ALA A 249 6.80 1.63 -0.92
C ALA A 249 8.32 1.72 -0.84
N ILE A 250 8.99 0.69 -1.36
CA ILE A 250 10.45 0.53 -1.33
C ILE A 250 11.02 1.19 -2.59
N ILE A 251 11.75 2.28 -2.43
CA ILE A 251 12.32 3.07 -3.53
C ILE A 251 13.75 2.64 -3.82
N ASP A 252 14.48 2.19 -2.80
CA ASP A 252 15.88 1.83 -2.91
C ASP A 252 16.24 0.83 -1.81
N ASP A 253 17.50 0.40 -1.74
CA ASP A 253 17.94 -0.68 -0.85
C ASP A 253 17.68 -0.38 0.64
N ILE A 254 17.02 -1.34 1.29
CA ILE A 254 16.67 -1.36 2.70
C ILE A 254 17.44 -2.46 3.48
N SER A 255 18.55 -2.96 2.95
CA SER A 255 19.24 -4.15 3.48
C SER A 255 19.73 -4.02 4.92
N MET A 256 20.00 -2.79 5.37
CA MET A 256 20.35 -2.50 6.77
C MET A 256 19.30 -2.97 7.78
N LEU A 257 18.06 -3.25 7.35
CA LEU A 257 17.03 -3.84 8.21
C LEU A 257 17.37 -5.27 8.65
N TRP A 258 18.15 -6.02 7.88
CA TRP A 258 18.56 -7.38 8.25
C TRP A 258 20.06 -7.56 8.39
N THR A 259 20.87 -6.70 7.78
CA THR A 259 22.33 -6.78 7.85
C THR A 259 22.93 -5.88 8.95
N GLY A 260 22.16 -4.90 9.43
CA GLY A 260 22.61 -3.95 10.44
C GLY A 260 23.46 -2.79 9.89
N ARG A 261 24.09 -2.04 10.81
CA ARG A 261 24.89 -0.85 10.48
C ARG A 261 26.38 -1.10 10.29
N ASP A 262 26.87 -2.15 10.93
CA ASP A 262 28.30 -2.36 11.13
C ASP A 262 28.99 -2.98 9.91
N ILE A 263 28.27 -3.15 8.80
CA ILE A 263 28.82 -3.70 7.57
C ILE A 263 29.44 -2.58 6.74
N PRO A 264 30.74 -2.70 6.40
CA PRO A 264 31.41 -1.76 5.53
C PRO A 264 30.65 -1.61 4.21
N LEU A 265 30.24 -0.38 3.91
CA LEU A 265 29.68 -0.02 2.63
C LEU A 265 30.69 -0.39 1.52
N GLY A 266 30.40 -1.44 0.75
CA GLY A 266 31.21 -1.85 -0.39
C GLY A 266 31.98 -3.16 -0.26
N SER A 267 31.68 -4.04 0.71
CA SER A 267 32.24 -5.40 0.66
C SER A 267 31.68 -6.16 -0.55
N ASP A 268 32.57 -6.61 -1.43
CA ASP A 268 32.22 -7.44 -2.60
C ASP A 268 31.97 -8.92 -2.24
N GLU A 269 32.08 -9.26 -0.97
CA GLU A 269 32.06 -10.62 -0.47
C GLU A 269 30.64 -11.10 -0.14
N GLY A 270 30.04 -11.84 -1.08
CA GLY A 270 28.97 -12.81 -0.80
C GLY A 270 27.66 -12.30 -0.15
N PRO A 271 26.76 -13.23 0.23
CA PRO A 271 25.61 -12.91 1.05
C PRO A 271 26.07 -12.48 2.45
N LEU A 272 25.59 -11.32 2.90
CA LEU A 272 25.91 -10.80 4.21
C LEU A 272 25.18 -11.60 5.30
N PRO A 273 25.79 -11.82 6.47
CA PRO A 273 25.12 -12.46 7.59
C PRO A 273 23.91 -11.64 8.04
N VAL A 274 22.85 -12.32 8.46
CA VAL A 274 21.71 -11.68 9.12
C VAL A 274 22.13 -11.30 10.52
N GLU A 275 21.91 -10.05 10.91
CA GLU A 275 22.20 -9.59 12.26
C GLU A 275 21.23 -10.30 13.24
N PRO A 276 21.73 -10.93 14.32
CA PRO A 276 20.91 -11.80 15.18
C PRO A 276 20.36 -11.14 16.46
N ASP A 277 20.84 -9.96 16.84
CA ASP A 277 20.70 -9.44 18.21
C ASP A 277 19.83 -8.19 18.34
N ARG A 278 19.92 -7.27 17.37
CA ARG A 278 19.33 -5.93 17.48
C ARG A 278 17.99 -5.81 16.78
N ILE A 279 17.07 -5.11 17.44
CA ILE A 279 15.85 -4.61 16.80
C ILE A 279 16.21 -3.35 16.00
N TYR A 280 15.78 -3.25 14.75
CA TYR A 280 15.90 -2.01 13.96
C TYR A 280 14.56 -1.32 13.82
N ALA A 281 14.53 -0.02 14.09
CA ALA A 281 13.34 0.82 13.93
C ALA A 281 13.71 2.21 13.41
N CYS A 282 12.72 2.98 13.00
CA CYS A 282 12.89 4.38 12.60
C CYS A 282 12.20 5.32 13.58
N GLN A 283 12.71 6.54 13.77
CA GLN A 283 12.03 7.53 14.60
C GLN A 283 10.78 8.09 13.91
N ASP A 284 9.76 8.43 14.69
CA ASP A 284 8.53 9.04 14.20
C ASP A 284 8.64 10.56 14.04
N TYR A 285 8.89 11.01 12.82
CA TYR A 285 8.87 12.42 12.49
C TYR A 285 7.48 12.90 12.04
N GLY A 286 6.68 12.06 11.38
CA GLY A 286 5.37 12.46 10.84
C GLY A 286 5.47 13.70 9.96
N ALA A 287 4.68 14.74 10.26
CA ALA A 287 4.79 16.06 9.63
C ALA A 287 5.76 17.02 10.38
N ARG A 288 6.36 16.56 11.48
CA ARG A 288 7.26 17.35 12.33
C ARG A 288 8.68 17.32 11.76
N ARG A 289 9.49 18.23 12.30
CA ARG A 289 10.91 18.37 11.95
C ARG A 289 11.84 17.74 12.98
N TRP A 290 11.28 17.00 13.94
CA TRP A 290 11.98 16.29 15.00
C TRP A 290 11.14 15.11 15.49
N SER A 291 11.78 14.15 16.14
CA SER A 291 11.11 13.13 16.96
C SER A 291 11.12 13.57 18.42
N ALA A 292 9.99 13.40 19.10
CA ALA A 292 9.85 13.76 20.51
C ALA A 292 10.29 12.59 21.40
N VAL A 293 10.86 12.88 22.57
CA VAL A 293 11.25 11.88 23.56
C VAL A 293 10.08 11.55 24.47
N SER A 294 9.68 10.28 24.54
CA SER A 294 8.65 9.83 25.48
C SER A 294 9.17 9.87 26.91
N GLN A 295 8.36 10.44 27.82
CA GLN A 295 8.69 10.50 29.25
C GLN A 295 8.74 9.12 29.91
N VAL A 296 8.02 8.15 29.35
CA VAL A 296 7.93 6.81 29.93
C VAL A 296 9.07 5.93 29.45
N THR A 297 9.44 6.01 28.17
CA THR A 297 10.52 5.19 27.62
C THR A 297 11.88 5.86 27.78
N GLY A 298 11.94 7.18 27.96
CA GLY A 298 13.21 7.93 27.96
C GLY A 298 13.86 8.02 26.58
N HIS A 299 13.14 7.65 25.52
CA HIS A 299 13.69 7.50 24.17
C HIS A 299 12.85 8.22 23.11
N PRO A 300 13.45 8.57 21.95
CA PRO A 300 12.69 9.08 20.81
C PRO A 300 11.56 8.13 20.45
N VAL A 301 10.37 8.67 20.19
CA VAL A 301 9.25 7.86 19.73
C VAL A 301 9.63 7.24 18.38
N ILE A 302 9.50 5.92 18.27
CA ILE A 302 9.66 5.18 17.01
C ILE A 302 8.35 5.14 16.24
N ASN A 303 8.44 5.04 14.91
CA ASN A 303 7.32 4.83 14.01
C ASN A 303 7.12 3.33 13.79
N SER A 304 5.91 2.80 13.95
CA SER A 304 5.64 1.36 13.80
C SER A 304 5.54 0.89 12.36
N GLY A 305 5.52 1.79 11.37
CA GLY A 305 5.42 1.39 9.97
C GLY A 305 6.63 0.65 9.41
N ILE A 306 7.73 0.60 10.16
CA ILE A 306 8.75 -0.43 9.96
C ILE A 306 9.47 -0.80 11.25
N ILE A 307 9.52 -2.09 11.54
CA ILE A 307 10.24 -2.68 12.67
C ILE A 307 10.86 -3.99 12.21
N SER A 308 12.17 -4.15 12.38
CA SER A 308 12.87 -5.40 12.11
C SER A 308 13.23 -6.09 13.42
N VAL A 309 12.74 -7.32 13.58
CA VAL A 309 12.82 -8.10 14.82
C VAL A 309 13.60 -9.40 14.58
N PRO A 310 14.71 -9.64 15.30
CA PRO A 310 15.43 -10.92 15.19
C PRO A 310 14.72 -12.06 15.93
N ALA A 311 15.07 -13.29 15.56
CA ALA A 311 14.50 -14.54 16.08
C ALA A 311 14.43 -14.63 17.61
N ARG A 312 15.44 -14.12 18.32
CA ARG A 312 15.50 -14.15 19.79
C ARG A 312 14.34 -13.44 20.49
N TYR A 313 13.60 -12.56 19.80
CA TYR A 313 12.41 -11.89 20.34
C TYR A 313 11.08 -12.46 19.81
N MET A 314 11.12 -13.53 19.01
CA MET A 314 9.94 -14.20 18.43
C MET A 314 9.51 -15.44 19.24
N THR A 315 9.69 -15.39 20.56
CA THR A 315 9.33 -16.48 21.48
C THR A 315 7.91 -16.27 22.04
N PRO A 316 7.21 -17.33 22.51
CA PRO A 316 5.91 -17.18 23.18
C PRO A 316 5.91 -16.16 24.33
N GLU A 317 6.95 -16.11 25.15
CA GLU A 317 7.07 -15.12 26.24
C GLU A 317 7.01 -13.67 25.73
N HIS A 318 7.75 -13.37 24.67
CA HIS A 318 7.77 -12.07 24.03
C HIS A 318 6.44 -11.72 23.34
N GLN A 319 5.79 -12.71 22.73
CA GLN A 319 4.46 -12.56 22.14
C GLN A 319 3.44 -12.19 23.23
N ASP A 320 3.42 -12.92 24.34
CA ASP A 320 2.51 -12.67 25.46
C ASP A 320 2.78 -11.31 26.11
N ALA A 321 4.06 -10.95 26.31
CA ALA A 321 4.44 -9.64 26.81
C ALA A 321 3.92 -8.49 25.92
N LEU A 322 4.02 -8.63 24.59
CA LEU A 322 3.51 -7.62 23.65
C LEU A 322 1.97 -7.60 23.62
N LYS A 323 1.30 -8.76 23.65
CA LYS A 323 -0.17 -8.85 23.78
C LYS A 323 -0.67 -8.17 25.06
N ASP A 324 0.03 -8.36 26.18
CA ASP A 324 -0.31 -7.73 27.46
C ASP A 324 -0.08 -6.22 27.44
N LEU A 325 0.91 -5.72 26.68
CA LEU A 325 1.05 -4.29 26.42
C LEU A 325 -0.13 -3.76 25.58
N VAL A 326 -0.57 -4.51 24.56
CA VAL A 326 -1.73 -4.15 23.75
C VAL A 326 -3.00 -4.10 24.60
N LYS A 327 -3.28 -5.12 25.42
CA LYS A 327 -4.43 -5.15 26.35
C LYS A 327 -4.46 -3.93 27.26
N ARG A 328 -3.29 -3.52 27.77
CA ARG A 328 -3.12 -2.34 28.63
C ARG A 328 -2.98 -1.03 27.89
N ASN A 329 -3.11 -0.98 26.56
CA ASN A 329 -2.94 0.28 25.85
C ASN A 329 -4.01 1.35 26.23
N ASN A 330 -5.10 0.99 26.92
CA ASN A 330 -6.16 1.93 27.33
C ASN A 330 -5.71 2.75 28.53
N GLU A 331 -4.80 2.20 29.33
CA GLU A 331 -4.19 2.90 30.44
C GLU A 331 -3.39 4.09 29.88
N PRO A 332 -3.68 5.33 30.32
CA PRO A 332 -2.87 6.48 29.95
C PRO A 332 -1.41 6.23 30.36
N VAL A 333 -0.50 6.34 29.40
CA VAL A 333 0.94 6.10 29.63
C VAL A 333 1.65 7.43 29.60
N CYS A 334 1.61 8.10 28.44
CA CYS A 334 2.04 9.48 28.35
C CYS A 334 1.37 10.14 27.14
N PRO A 335 1.15 11.46 27.18
CA PRO A 335 0.43 12.18 26.13
C PRO A 335 1.05 12.07 24.73
N LEU A 336 2.36 11.75 24.63
CA LEU A 336 3.01 11.52 23.34
C LEU A 336 2.73 10.15 22.75
N LEU A 337 2.58 9.10 23.57
CA LEU A 337 2.33 7.74 23.10
C LEU A 337 0.83 7.44 23.01
N ASP A 338 0.01 8.04 23.87
CA ASP A 338 -1.44 7.79 23.94
C ASP A 338 -2.23 8.23 22.69
N ARG A 339 -1.59 8.98 21.79
CA ARG A 339 -2.16 9.33 20.48
C ARG A 339 -2.03 8.22 19.43
N PHE A 340 -1.26 7.18 19.70
CA PHE A 340 -1.02 6.07 18.78
C PHE A 340 -1.63 4.77 19.30
N ALA A 341 -1.95 3.85 18.38
CA ALA A 341 -2.47 2.52 18.71
C ALA A 341 -1.33 1.52 18.96
N ASP A 342 -1.01 0.69 17.99
CA ASP A 342 0.07 -0.29 18.03
C ASP A 342 1.45 0.31 18.26
N GLN A 343 1.73 1.49 17.69
CA GLN A 343 2.99 2.20 17.91
C GLN A 343 3.28 2.43 19.40
N LYS A 344 2.24 2.62 20.24
CA LYS A 344 2.39 2.73 21.70
C LYS A 344 2.91 1.43 22.32
N ALA A 345 2.35 0.28 21.92
CA ALA A 345 2.78 -1.03 22.40
C ALA A 345 4.22 -1.32 21.95
N TRP A 346 4.54 -1.06 20.67
CA TRP A 346 5.88 -1.23 20.13
C TRP A 346 6.93 -0.36 20.84
N ASN A 347 6.63 0.92 21.10
CA ASN A 347 7.55 1.80 21.83
C ASN A 347 7.86 1.28 23.24
N ARG A 348 6.86 0.73 23.94
CA ARG A 348 7.04 0.15 25.28
C ARG A 348 7.77 -1.20 25.25
N PHE A 349 7.51 -2.02 24.24
CA PHE A 349 8.20 -3.29 24.08
C PHE A 349 9.68 -3.07 23.72
N ILE A 350 9.97 -2.17 22.78
CA ILE A 350 11.32 -1.98 22.26
C ILE A 350 12.22 -1.19 23.23
N CYS A 351 11.65 -0.41 24.16
CA CYS A 351 12.45 0.50 24.99
C CYS A 351 13.46 -0.20 25.92
N GLU A 352 13.18 -1.44 26.32
CA GLU A 352 14.01 -2.23 27.25
C GLU A 352 14.93 -3.25 26.53
N ARG A 353 14.93 -3.25 25.20
CA ARG A 353 15.64 -4.26 24.38
C ARG A 353 16.81 -3.65 23.62
N ASP A 354 17.74 -4.50 23.20
CA ASP A 354 18.83 -4.08 22.33
C ASP A 354 18.27 -3.66 20.97
N ARG A 355 18.54 -2.42 20.60
CA ARG A 355 17.97 -1.80 19.43
C ARG A 355 18.90 -0.76 18.84
N ASP A 356 18.70 -0.54 17.54
CA ASP A 356 19.29 0.57 16.83
C ASP A 356 18.23 1.31 16.02
N ILE A 357 18.48 2.60 15.80
CA ILE A 357 17.53 3.52 15.20
C ILE A 357 18.06 3.94 13.85
N LEU A 358 17.51 3.37 12.77
CA LEU A 358 17.86 3.69 11.40
C LEU A 358 17.51 5.14 11.01
N PRO A 359 18.22 5.72 10.02
CA PRO A 359 17.93 7.07 9.57
C PRO A 359 16.54 7.16 8.91
N ILE A 360 15.94 8.35 8.90
CA ILE A 360 14.55 8.58 8.46
C ILE A 360 14.29 8.15 7.02
N ASN A 361 15.30 8.05 6.16
CA ASN A 361 15.11 7.57 4.79
C ASN A 361 14.70 6.10 4.69
N PHE A 362 14.80 5.32 5.77
CA PHE A 362 14.27 3.95 5.87
C PHE A 362 12.79 3.89 6.28
N ASN A 363 12.16 5.02 6.65
CA ASN A 363 10.73 5.13 6.90
C ASN A 363 10.30 6.60 6.74
N CYS A 364 10.38 7.09 5.50
CA CYS A 364 10.17 8.50 5.21
C CYS A 364 8.67 8.78 5.07
N ASN A 365 8.08 9.43 6.07
CA ASN A 365 6.68 9.82 6.03
C ASN A 365 6.38 10.76 4.84
N ILE A 366 5.29 10.51 4.11
CA ILE A 366 4.92 11.35 2.95
C ILE A 366 4.75 12.83 3.31
N LYS A 367 4.29 13.16 4.52
CA LYS A 367 4.16 14.54 4.99
C LYS A 367 5.52 15.22 5.19
N TYR A 368 6.52 14.45 5.64
CA TYR A 368 7.90 14.92 5.72
C TYR A 368 8.47 15.17 4.32
N LEU A 369 8.24 14.23 3.40
CA LEU A 369 8.70 14.31 2.02
C LEU A 369 8.11 15.53 1.30
N ASP A 370 6.80 15.73 1.35
CA ASP A 370 6.12 16.84 0.68
C ASP A 370 6.45 18.17 1.34
N GLY A 371 6.27 18.27 2.65
CA GLY A 371 6.40 19.53 3.38
C GLY A 371 7.84 20.05 3.49
N LEU A 372 8.82 19.16 3.63
CA LEU A 372 10.21 19.54 3.91
C LEU A 372 11.13 19.31 2.72
N ARG A 373 10.89 18.26 1.93
CA ARG A 373 11.71 17.92 0.75
C ARG A 373 11.05 18.25 -0.58
N GLY A 374 9.79 18.72 -0.60
CA GLY A 374 9.10 19.12 -1.82
C GLY A 374 8.82 17.97 -2.76
N GLY A 375 8.55 16.78 -2.21
CA GLY A 375 8.30 15.58 -2.99
C GLY A 375 9.56 14.89 -3.53
N SER A 376 10.76 15.42 -3.29
CA SER A 376 12.01 14.80 -3.79
C SER A 376 12.36 13.52 -3.05
N THR A 377 12.29 12.39 -3.77
CA THR A 377 12.63 11.03 -3.32
C THR A 377 14.13 10.73 -3.35
N ALA A 378 14.99 11.69 -3.70
CA ALA A 378 16.44 11.47 -3.74
C ALA A 378 16.95 10.95 -2.37
N PHE A 379 17.69 9.83 -2.40
CA PHE A 379 18.21 9.12 -1.22
C PHE A 379 17.16 8.56 -0.24
N VAL A 380 15.87 8.59 -0.60
CA VAL A 380 14.82 7.92 0.16
C VAL A 380 14.86 6.43 -0.17
N ARG A 381 14.88 5.57 0.86
CA ARG A 381 14.86 4.10 0.71
C ARG A 381 13.44 3.56 0.75
N MET A 382 12.62 4.13 1.65
CA MET A 382 11.22 3.78 1.79
C MET A 382 10.38 5.03 2.01
N VAL A 383 9.24 5.12 1.32
CA VAL A 383 8.19 6.11 1.59
C VAL A 383 7.05 5.43 2.31
N HIS A 384 6.57 6.07 3.38
CA HIS A 384 5.42 5.62 4.15
C HIS A 384 4.27 6.62 3.98
N PHE A 385 3.18 6.18 3.36
CA PHE A 385 1.97 6.97 3.09
C PHE A 385 1.06 7.09 4.34
N ALA A 386 1.66 7.47 5.47
CA ALA A 386 0.95 7.58 6.75
C ALA A 386 -0.03 8.76 6.76
N GLY A 387 -1.23 8.53 7.32
CA GLY A 387 -2.34 9.48 7.31
C GLY A 387 -3.33 9.19 6.18
N TYR A 388 -3.72 10.22 5.43
CA TYR A 388 -4.67 10.06 4.32
C TYR A 388 -4.03 9.22 3.19
N LYS A 389 -4.77 8.22 2.71
CA LYS A 389 -4.24 7.27 1.72
C LYS A 389 -4.44 7.79 0.31
N PRO A 390 -3.37 7.89 -0.51
CA PRO A 390 -3.47 8.48 -1.84
C PRO A 390 -4.28 7.64 -2.83
N TRP A 391 -4.58 6.38 -2.51
CA TRP A 391 -5.45 5.50 -3.29
C TRP A 391 -6.92 5.52 -2.86
N PHE A 392 -7.31 6.29 -1.84
CA PHE A 392 -8.72 6.59 -1.59
C PHE A 392 -9.23 7.58 -2.64
N ASP A 393 -9.25 7.09 -3.88
CA ASP A 393 -9.65 7.73 -5.12
C ASP A 393 -10.17 6.59 -6.03
N ALA A 394 -11.24 6.87 -6.79
CA ALA A 394 -11.92 5.88 -7.64
C ALA A 394 -11.04 5.32 -8.78
N LEU A 395 -9.83 5.85 -8.96
CA LEU A 395 -8.81 5.25 -9.82
C LEU A 395 -8.24 3.94 -9.25
N TYR A 396 -8.13 3.83 -7.93
CA TYR A 396 -7.40 2.74 -7.25
C TYR A 396 -8.28 1.88 -6.34
N THR A 397 -9.39 2.40 -5.84
CA THR A 397 -10.24 1.72 -4.84
C THR A 397 -11.72 1.79 -5.26
N GLU A 398 -12.49 0.75 -4.91
CA GLU A 398 -13.95 0.74 -5.09
C GLU A 398 -14.61 1.91 -4.33
N ALA A 399 -15.67 2.47 -4.89
CA ALA A 399 -16.26 3.72 -4.40
C ALA A 399 -16.80 3.60 -2.97
N ASP A 400 -17.36 2.45 -2.60
CA ASP A 400 -17.89 2.12 -1.28
C ASP A 400 -16.81 1.91 -0.21
N LEU A 401 -15.57 1.63 -0.63
CA LEU A 401 -14.41 1.50 0.23
C LEU A 401 -13.68 2.82 0.49
N ILE A 402 -14.02 3.89 -0.24
CA ILE A 402 -13.48 5.25 -0.05
C ILE A 402 -14.18 5.89 1.17
N PRO A 403 -13.45 6.32 2.22
CA PRO A 403 -14.06 6.96 3.38
C PRO A 403 -14.76 8.27 3.02
N GLU A 404 -15.98 8.51 3.51
CA GLU A 404 -16.75 9.74 3.26
C GLU A 404 -16.03 11.02 3.72
N GLU A 405 -15.31 10.95 4.85
CA GLU A 405 -14.57 12.08 5.45
C GLU A 405 -13.20 12.30 4.80
N SER A 406 -13.00 11.87 3.56
CA SER A 406 -11.75 12.10 2.84
C SER A 406 -11.55 13.58 2.54
N GLY A 407 -10.98 14.32 3.50
CA GLY A 407 -10.52 15.69 3.30
C GLY A 407 -9.58 15.75 2.09
N HIS A 408 -9.59 16.86 1.35
CA HIS A 408 -8.84 17.02 0.10
C HIS A 408 -7.40 16.50 0.23
N ALA A 409 -7.19 15.30 -0.28
CA ALA A 409 -5.89 14.70 -0.38
C ALA A 409 -5.03 15.64 -1.21
N VAL A 410 -3.90 16.08 -0.66
CA VAL A 410 -2.78 16.45 -1.50
C VAL A 410 -2.46 15.17 -2.27
N ARG A 411 -2.88 15.10 -3.55
CA ARG A 411 -2.58 13.98 -4.45
C ARG A 411 -1.06 13.94 -4.57
N PRO A 412 -0.35 13.06 -3.85
CA PRO A 412 1.10 13.13 -3.85
C PRO A 412 1.51 12.65 -5.23
N THR A 413 2.05 13.55 -6.06
CA THR A 413 2.65 13.19 -7.36
C THR A 413 3.62 12.01 -7.18
N VAL A 414 4.27 11.92 -6.02
CA VAL A 414 5.08 10.78 -5.57
C VAL A 414 4.32 9.46 -5.64
N TRP A 415 3.10 9.35 -5.09
CA TRP A 415 2.32 8.11 -5.15
C TRP A 415 1.98 7.74 -6.58
N ARG A 416 1.45 8.69 -7.37
CA ARG A 416 1.03 8.41 -8.75
C ARG A 416 2.20 7.91 -9.57
N ASN A 417 3.33 8.63 -9.55
CA ASN A 417 4.51 8.26 -10.31
C ASN A 417 5.01 6.87 -9.88
N LEU A 418 5.17 6.66 -8.56
CA LEU A 418 5.66 5.38 -8.05
C LEU A 418 4.72 4.22 -8.41
N CYS A 419 3.42 4.39 -8.16
CA CYS A 419 2.39 3.39 -8.45
C CYS A 419 2.37 3.04 -9.94
N HIS A 420 2.35 4.03 -10.83
CA HIS A 420 2.38 3.80 -12.29
C HIS A 420 3.67 3.10 -12.71
N ASP A 421 4.82 3.56 -12.21
CA ASP A 421 6.13 3.05 -12.60
C ASP A 421 6.35 1.59 -12.15
N VAL A 422 6.21 1.30 -10.85
CA VAL A 422 6.55 -0.04 -10.32
C VAL A 422 5.51 -1.10 -10.69
N LEU A 423 4.21 -0.76 -10.62
CA LEU A 423 3.17 -1.71 -11.01
C LEU A 423 3.15 -1.88 -12.52
N GLY A 424 3.31 -0.80 -13.29
CA GLY A 424 3.35 -0.87 -14.75
C GLY A 424 4.45 -1.80 -15.25
N ARG A 425 5.69 -1.62 -14.77
CA ARG A 425 6.82 -2.52 -15.12
C ARG A 425 6.56 -3.97 -14.74
N LEU A 426 6.04 -4.22 -13.53
CA LEU A 426 5.77 -5.58 -13.08
C LEU A 426 4.70 -6.26 -13.95
N ARG A 427 3.57 -5.59 -14.17
CA ARG A 427 2.46 -6.12 -14.97
C ARG A 427 2.87 -6.34 -16.42
N GLN A 428 3.67 -5.44 -17.00
CA GLN A 428 4.20 -5.63 -18.34
C GLN A 428 5.10 -6.87 -18.44
N ARG A 429 5.99 -7.11 -17.46
CA ARG A 429 6.80 -8.33 -17.42
C ARG A 429 5.95 -9.61 -17.35
N GLN A 430 4.94 -9.66 -16.47
CA GLN A 430 4.03 -10.81 -16.36
C GLN A 430 3.26 -11.07 -17.64
N TYR A 431 2.79 -10.00 -18.28
CA TYR A 431 2.08 -10.09 -19.55
C TYR A 431 3.00 -10.60 -20.66
N HIS A 432 4.23 -10.10 -20.78
CA HIS A 432 5.20 -10.62 -21.76
C HIS A 432 5.55 -12.08 -21.53
N GLN A 433 5.67 -12.53 -20.29
CA GLN A 433 5.83 -13.95 -19.97
C GLN A 433 4.63 -14.78 -20.46
N THR A 434 3.42 -14.22 -20.33
CA THR A 434 2.18 -14.85 -20.82
C THR A 434 2.17 -14.94 -22.33
N LEU A 435 2.52 -13.85 -23.04
CA LEU A 435 2.63 -13.84 -24.50
C LEU A 435 3.69 -14.82 -25.01
N ALA A 436 4.84 -14.89 -24.34
CA ALA A 436 5.92 -15.80 -24.72
C ALA A 436 5.53 -17.28 -24.61
N ALA A 437 4.58 -17.62 -23.74
CA ALA A 437 4.05 -18.98 -23.62
C ALA A 437 3.08 -19.38 -24.74
N ALA A 438 2.64 -18.43 -25.58
CA ALA A 438 1.62 -18.64 -26.60
C ALA A 438 1.98 -17.95 -27.95
N PRO A 439 2.93 -18.48 -28.74
CA PRO A 439 3.52 -17.79 -29.89
C PRO A 439 2.55 -17.49 -31.05
N ALA A 440 1.40 -18.15 -31.13
CA ALA A 440 0.36 -17.88 -32.14
C ALA A 440 -0.68 -16.82 -31.68
N TYR A 441 -0.33 -16.00 -30.68
CA TYR A 441 -1.26 -15.09 -29.99
C TYR A 441 -1.98 -14.10 -30.90
N PHE A 442 -1.28 -13.61 -31.93
CA PHE A 442 -1.78 -12.60 -32.87
C PHE A 442 -1.75 -13.10 -34.30
N THR A 443 -1.90 -14.41 -34.50
CA THR A 443 -1.99 -14.99 -35.84
C THR A 443 -3.42 -14.87 -36.36
N PRO A 444 -3.65 -14.26 -37.55
CA PRO A 444 -4.93 -14.31 -38.23
C PRO A 444 -5.41 -15.75 -38.42
N LYS A 445 -6.72 -15.99 -38.27
CA LYS A 445 -7.31 -17.30 -38.58
C LYS A 445 -7.42 -17.54 -40.08
N SER A 446 -7.55 -16.48 -40.86
CA SER A 446 -7.56 -16.56 -42.32
C SER A 446 -6.57 -15.56 -42.96
N PRO A 447 -6.09 -15.80 -44.18
CA PRO A 447 -5.28 -14.82 -44.92
C PRO A 447 -6.04 -13.51 -45.24
N GLY A 448 -7.31 -13.40 -44.83
CA GLY A 448 -8.16 -12.21 -44.92
C GLY A 448 -8.62 -11.91 -46.34
N ARG A 449 -9.90 -11.60 -46.49
CA ARG A 449 -10.35 -10.79 -47.63
C ARG A 449 -9.72 -9.41 -47.54
N GLN A 450 -9.64 -8.73 -48.69
CA GLN A 450 -9.04 -7.41 -48.80
C GLN A 450 -10.11 -6.36 -49.11
N ILE A 451 -9.90 -5.14 -48.62
CA ILE A 451 -10.64 -3.93 -49.03
C ILE A 451 -9.59 -2.98 -49.57
N ASP A 452 -9.79 -2.45 -50.78
CA ASP A 452 -8.81 -1.61 -51.48
C ASP A 452 -7.41 -2.24 -51.60
N GLY A 453 -7.34 -3.56 -51.74
CA GLY A 453 -6.07 -4.32 -51.86
C GLY A 453 -5.34 -4.56 -50.52
N GLU A 454 -5.92 -4.12 -49.40
CA GLU A 454 -5.33 -4.26 -48.07
C GLU A 454 -6.07 -5.30 -47.22
N PRO A 455 -5.38 -6.12 -46.39
CA PRO A 455 -6.03 -7.07 -45.51
C PRO A 455 -7.07 -6.41 -44.60
N ALA A 456 -8.27 -6.98 -44.59
CA ALA A 456 -9.42 -6.41 -43.91
C ALA A 456 -10.07 -7.35 -42.88
N CYS A 457 -10.62 -6.74 -41.84
CA CYS A 457 -11.46 -7.41 -40.84
C CYS A 457 -12.69 -6.53 -40.53
N PHE A 458 -13.69 -7.12 -39.86
CA PHE A 458 -14.89 -6.39 -39.45
C PHE A 458 -15.10 -6.43 -37.94
N PHE A 459 -15.48 -5.28 -37.39
CA PHE A 459 -15.85 -5.10 -36.00
C PHE A 459 -17.38 -4.97 -35.90
N ILE A 460 -17.99 -5.84 -35.11
CA ILE A 460 -19.44 -5.98 -34.98
C ILE A 460 -19.86 -5.54 -33.58
N GLY A 461 -20.35 -4.31 -33.48
CA GLY A 461 -20.75 -3.68 -32.22
C GLY A 461 -22.00 -4.30 -31.60
N ASN A 462 -22.74 -3.48 -30.85
CA ASN A 462 -23.96 -3.91 -30.15
C ASN A 462 -25.16 -3.00 -30.44
N GLY A 463 -25.03 -2.07 -31.39
CA GLY A 463 -26.05 -1.08 -31.67
C GLY A 463 -27.25 -1.64 -32.43
N PRO A 464 -28.40 -0.97 -32.36
CA PRO A 464 -29.67 -1.45 -32.90
C PRO A 464 -29.70 -1.60 -34.42
N SER A 465 -28.80 -0.92 -35.15
CA SER A 465 -28.65 -1.07 -36.60
C SER A 465 -28.38 -2.51 -37.07
N LEU A 466 -27.87 -3.37 -36.17
CA LEU A 466 -27.66 -4.79 -36.47
C LEU A 466 -28.95 -5.53 -36.85
N ASN A 467 -30.11 -5.12 -36.33
CA ASN A 467 -31.40 -5.72 -36.69
C ASN A 467 -31.80 -5.48 -38.16
N GLN A 468 -31.09 -4.60 -38.86
CA GLN A 468 -31.34 -4.25 -40.26
C GLN A 468 -30.15 -4.60 -41.15
N THR A 469 -29.06 -5.10 -40.58
CA THR A 469 -27.83 -5.36 -41.33
C THR A 469 -27.76 -6.82 -41.75
N ASP A 470 -27.55 -7.10 -43.04
CA ASP A 470 -27.27 -8.46 -43.50
C ASP A 470 -25.83 -8.87 -43.14
N LEU A 471 -25.68 -9.52 -41.99
CA LEU A 471 -24.38 -9.99 -41.51
C LEU A 471 -23.82 -11.15 -42.35
N GLY A 472 -24.62 -11.78 -43.22
CA GLY A 472 -24.16 -12.82 -44.13
C GLY A 472 -23.12 -12.32 -45.13
N LEU A 473 -23.13 -11.01 -45.43
CA LEU A 473 -22.15 -10.35 -46.30
C LEU A 473 -20.73 -10.33 -45.71
N LEU A 474 -20.58 -10.56 -44.40
CA LEU A 474 -19.29 -10.67 -43.73
C LEU A 474 -18.59 -12.02 -43.98
N ALA A 475 -19.24 -12.96 -44.69
CA ALA A 475 -18.69 -14.27 -44.96
C ALA A 475 -17.29 -14.20 -45.61
N GLY A 476 -16.30 -14.81 -44.94
CA GLY A 476 -14.91 -14.87 -45.40
C GLY A 476 -14.03 -13.71 -44.94
N PHE A 477 -14.58 -12.71 -44.24
CA PHE A 477 -13.79 -11.77 -43.45
C PHE A 477 -13.58 -12.32 -42.04
N GLU A 478 -12.45 -11.98 -41.42
CA GLU A 478 -12.26 -12.22 -39.99
C GLU A 478 -13.07 -11.20 -39.19
N THR A 479 -13.78 -11.67 -38.16
CA THR A 479 -14.76 -10.84 -37.44
C THR A 479 -14.49 -10.75 -35.94
N PHE A 480 -14.62 -9.54 -35.40
CA PHE A 480 -14.53 -9.23 -33.98
C PHE A 480 -15.90 -8.78 -33.49
N ALA A 481 -16.59 -9.65 -32.77
CA ALA A 481 -17.82 -9.33 -32.07
C ALA A 481 -17.53 -8.78 -30.67
N PHE A 482 -18.43 -7.99 -30.09
CA PHE A 482 -18.19 -7.37 -28.78
C PHE A 482 -19.24 -7.75 -27.74
N ASN A 483 -18.78 -8.02 -26.51
CA ASN A 483 -19.59 -8.17 -25.30
C ASN A 483 -20.85 -9.03 -25.50
N TRP A 484 -22.01 -8.39 -25.66
CA TRP A 484 -23.35 -8.99 -25.65
C TRP A 484 -23.81 -9.50 -27.03
N PHE A 485 -22.94 -9.45 -28.05
CA PHE A 485 -23.23 -10.01 -29.38
C PHE A 485 -23.60 -11.51 -29.34
N ILE A 486 -23.26 -12.24 -28.26
CA ILE A 486 -23.70 -13.62 -28.03
C ILE A 486 -25.23 -13.79 -28.07
N HIS A 487 -26.01 -12.72 -27.91
CA HIS A 487 -27.47 -12.79 -28.03
C HIS A 487 -27.99 -12.66 -29.46
N HIS A 488 -27.13 -12.35 -30.43
CA HIS A 488 -27.56 -12.28 -31.83
C HIS A 488 -27.95 -13.66 -32.35
N GLU A 489 -29.05 -13.75 -33.10
CA GLU A 489 -29.58 -15.01 -33.61
C GLU A 489 -28.59 -15.69 -34.57
N MET A 490 -27.90 -14.89 -35.39
CA MET A 490 -26.87 -15.35 -36.32
C MET A 490 -25.53 -15.70 -35.66
N PHE A 491 -25.37 -15.67 -34.33
CA PHE A 491 -24.05 -15.90 -33.71
C PHE A 491 -23.38 -17.22 -34.16
N ASP A 492 -24.13 -18.32 -34.15
CA ASP A 492 -23.61 -19.65 -34.53
C ASP A 492 -23.48 -19.84 -36.05
N GLU A 493 -24.23 -19.06 -36.84
CA GLU A 493 -24.16 -19.07 -38.31
C GLU A 493 -22.96 -18.25 -38.80
N LEU A 494 -22.84 -17.01 -38.30
CA LEU A 494 -21.76 -16.08 -38.61
C LEU A 494 -20.41 -16.59 -38.10
N LYS A 495 -20.40 -17.29 -36.96
CA LYS A 495 -19.20 -17.85 -36.31
C LYS A 495 -18.11 -16.79 -36.08
N PRO A 496 -18.38 -15.74 -35.27
CA PRO A 496 -17.41 -14.68 -35.08
C PRO A 496 -16.06 -15.22 -34.63
N ASP A 497 -14.97 -14.80 -35.25
CA ASP A 497 -13.65 -15.36 -34.96
C ASP A 497 -13.18 -15.03 -33.55
N HIS A 498 -13.50 -13.81 -33.13
CA HIS A 498 -13.11 -13.19 -31.87
C HIS A 498 -14.33 -12.59 -31.17
N LEU A 499 -14.40 -12.76 -29.85
CA LEU A 499 -15.35 -12.09 -28.97
C LEU A 499 -14.60 -11.23 -27.96
N VAL A 500 -14.69 -9.92 -28.11
CA VAL A 500 -13.96 -8.94 -27.32
C VAL A 500 -14.80 -8.50 -26.12
N LEU A 501 -14.39 -8.93 -24.93
CA LEU A 501 -14.93 -8.59 -23.62
C LEU A 501 -14.21 -7.34 -23.07
N GLY A 502 -14.23 -6.25 -23.85
CA GLY A 502 -13.46 -5.04 -23.58
C GLY A 502 -14.00 -4.17 -22.44
N SER A 503 -15.20 -4.46 -21.92
CA SER A 503 -15.80 -3.69 -20.84
C SER A 503 -15.56 -4.32 -19.47
N HIS A 504 -14.76 -3.67 -18.62
CA HIS A 504 -14.60 -4.02 -17.20
C HIS A 504 -15.92 -4.06 -16.43
N MET A 505 -16.95 -3.34 -16.88
CA MET A 505 -18.28 -3.35 -16.24
C MET A 505 -18.97 -4.72 -16.37
N LEU A 506 -18.58 -5.53 -17.36
CA LEU A 506 -19.03 -6.93 -17.51
C LEU A 506 -18.60 -7.77 -16.30
N PHE A 507 -17.53 -7.38 -15.61
CA PHE A 507 -16.96 -8.09 -14.47
C PHE A 507 -17.28 -7.42 -13.13
N GLY A 508 -18.13 -6.39 -13.08
CA GLY A 508 -18.39 -5.61 -11.85
C GLY A 508 -17.49 -4.38 -11.68
N GLY A 509 -16.64 -4.09 -12.65
CA GLY A 509 -15.83 -2.86 -12.70
C GLY A 509 -14.34 -3.07 -12.42
N TRP A 510 -13.58 -1.98 -12.39
CA TRP A 510 -12.18 -2.02 -11.97
C TRP A 510 -12.11 -2.04 -10.46
N GLN A 511 -11.06 -2.67 -9.92
CA GLN A 511 -10.82 -2.75 -8.47
C GLN A 511 -11.84 -3.57 -7.68
N THR A 512 -12.83 -4.16 -8.35
CA THR A 512 -13.73 -5.12 -7.74
C THR A 512 -12.95 -6.29 -7.16
N GLN A 513 -13.27 -6.66 -5.92
CA GLN A 513 -12.65 -7.82 -5.28
C GLN A 513 -13.32 -9.15 -5.65
N ASP A 514 -14.51 -9.13 -6.25
CA ASP A 514 -15.25 -10.31 -6.69
C ASP A 514 -15.63 -10.16 -8.17
N PRO A 515 -14.64 -10.09 -9.09
CA PRO A 515 -14.96 -9.98 -10.50
C PRO A 515 -15.71 -11.22 -10.94
N LYS A 516 -16.82 -11.04 -11.67
CA LYS A 516 -17.57 -12.16 -12.23
C LYS A 516 -18.35 -11.78 -13.48
N LEU A 517 -18.35 -12.69 -14.44
CA LEU A 517 -19.31 -12.64 -15.54
C LEU A 517 -20.71 -12.96 -14.98
N PRO A 518 -21.77 -12.30 -15.46
CA PRO A 518 -23.12 -12.71 -15.12
C PRO A 518 -23.37 -14.17 -15.52
N GLU A 519 -23.97 -14.98 -14.64
CA GLU A 519 -24.21 -16.40 -14.95
C GLU A 519 -25.11 -16.57 -16.17
N SER A 520 -26.07 -15.66 -16.37
CA SER A 520 -26.92 -15.62 -17.57
C SER A 520 -26.10 -15.41 -18.86
N TYR A 521 -25.06 -14.57 -18.80
CA TYR A 521 -24.15 -14.34 -19.92
C TYR A 521 -23.32 -15.59 -20.21
N LEU A 522 -22.69 -16.16 -19.17
CA LEU A 522 -21.82 -17.32 -19.32
C LEU A 522 -22.58 -18.57 -19.76
N GLY A 523 -23.81 -18.76 -19.25
CA GLY A 523 -24.72 -19.81 -19.69
C GLY A 523 -25.07 -19.73 -21.18
N VAL A 524 -25.33 -18.53 -21.70
CA VAL A 524 -25.57 -18.32 -23.13
C VAL A 524 -24.31 -18.56 -23.94
N LEU A 525 -23.15 -18.05 -23.53
CA LEU A 525 -21.89 -18.30 -24.23
C LEU A 525 -21.53 -19.80 -24.28
N ARG A 526 -21.80 -20.53 -23.18
CA ARG A 526 -21.62 -21.99 -23.11
C ARG A 526 -22.59 -22.75 -24.01
N SER A 527 -23.82 -22.26 -24.19
CA SER A 527 -24.83 -22.93 -25.03
C SER A 527 -24.60 -22.76 -26.53
N LYS A 528 -23.83 -21.76 -26.97
CA LYS A 528 -23.46 -21.56 -28.38
C LYS A 528 -22.67 -22.75 -28.93
N ALA A 529 -22.99 -23.15 -30.16
CA ALA A 529 -22.27 -24.20 -30.86
C ALA A 529 -20.87 -23.72 -31.28
N HIS A 530 -20.76 -22.46 -31.70
CA HIS A 530 -19.49 -21.83 -32.04
C HIS A 530 -18.77 -21.28 -30.80
N LYS A 531 -17.45 -21.45 -30.74
CA LYS A 531 -16.58 -20.98 -29.65
C LYS A 531 -15.53 -20.01 -30.20
N PRO A 532 -15.73 -18.69 -30.08
CA PRO A 532 -14.75 -17.70 -30.52
C PRO A 532 -13.52 -17.67 -29.60
N VAL A 533 -12.44 -17.02 -30.07
CA VAL A 533 -11.36 -16.59 -29.17
C VAL A 533 -11.88 -15.46 -28.30
N LEU A 534 -11.74 -15.56 -26.99
CA LEU A 534 -12.16 -14.52 -26.06
C LEU A 534 -11.01 -13.55 -25.82
N TRP A 535 -11.24 -12.26 -26.03
CA TRP A 535 -10.27 -11.21 -25.70
C TRP A 535 -10.74 -10.40 -24.51
N THR A 536 -9.89 -10.24 -23.50
CA THR A 536 -10.22 -9.43 -22.31
C THR A 536 -8.99 -8.74 -21.72
N SER A 537 -9.19 -7.97 -20.65
CA SER A 537 -8.08 -7.35 -19.92
C SER A 537 -7.27 -8.40 -19.16
N PHE A 538 -5.94 -8.28 -19.21
CA PHE A 538 -5.02 -9.07 -18.39
C PHE A 538 -5.28 -8.94 -16.88
N TYR A 539 -5.97 -7.88 -16.45
CA TYR A 539 -6.44 -7.71 -15.07
C TYR A 539 -7.31 -8.88 -14.59
N PHE A 540 -8.13 -9.46 -15.47
CA PHE A 540 -9.11 -10.50 -15.13
C PHE A 540 -8.56 -11.92 -15.36
N ARG A 541 -7.28 -12.09 -15.70
CA ARG A 541 -6.69 -13.39 -15.98
C ARG A 541 -6.95 -14.39 -14.85
N GLU A 542 -6.66 -14.01 -13.61
CA GLU A 542 -6.81 -14.89 -12.46
C GLU A 542 -8.26 -15.30 -12.21
N TYR A 543 -9.24 -14.49 -12.60
CA TYR A 543 -10.66 -14.87 -12.55
C TYR A 543 -10.95 -16.03 -13.51
N PHE A 544 -10.50 -15.92 -14.76
CA PHE A 544 -10.73 -16.96 -15.76
C PHE A 544 -10.06 -18.29 -15.38
N GLU A 545 -8.81 -18.25 -14.91
CA GLU A 545 -8.06 -19.43 -14.46
C GLU A 545 -8.68 -20.08 -13.21
N MET A 546 -9.08 -19.27 -12.22
CA MET A 546 -9.66 -19.77 -10.96
C MET A 546 -10.98 -20.51 -11.16
N HIS A 547 -11.77 -20.09 -12.16
CA HIS A 547 -13.06 -20.70 -12.49
C HIS A 547 -12.98 -21.73 -13.63
N GLY A 548 -11.79 -22.05 -14.13
CA GLY A 548 -11.58 -23.03 -15.21
C GLY A 548 -12.18 -22.63 -16.55
N ILE A 549 -12.50 -21.35 -16.75
CA ILE A 549 -13.11 -20.85 -18.00
C ILE A 549 -12.06 -20.86 -19.12
N ASP A 550 -10.78 -20.70 -18.78
CA ASP A 550 -9.63 -20.86 -19.67
C ASP A 550 -9.44 -22.30 -20.18
N GLN A 551 -10.07 -23.29 -19.54
CA GLN A 551 -10.12 -24.67 -20.01
C GLN A 551 -11.28 -24.91 -20.99
N GLU A 552 -12.28 -24.03 -20.99
CA GLU A 552 -13.46 -24.11 -21.84
C GLU A 552 -13.32 -23.28 -23.14
N PHE A 553 -12.54 -22.20 -23.10
CA PHE A 553 -12.39 -21.24 -24.20
C PHE A 553 -10.91 -20.90 -24.45
N ASP A 554 -10.54 -20.56 -25.70
CA ASP A 554 -9.26 -19.91 -26.01
C ASP A 554 -9.33 -18.45 -25.53
N ILE A 555 -8.66 -18.14 -24.43
CA ILE A 555 -8.66 -16.81 -23.82
C ILE A 555 -7.34 -16.11 -24.06
N ARG A 556 -7.46 -14.90 -24.59
CA ARG A 556 -6.36 -13.98 -24.85
C ARG A 556 -6.59 -12.65 -24.13
N TYR A 557 -5.49 -11.98 -23.85
CA TYR A 557 -5.41 -10.86 -22.95
C TYR A 557 -4.74 -9.69 -23.65
N VAL A 558 -5.13 -8.49 -23.24
CA VAL A 558 -4.40 -7.25 -23.54
C VAL A 558 -4.11 -6.51 -22.25
N LEU A 559 -3.02 -5.75 -22.20
CA LEU A 559 -2.76 -4.83 -21.11
C LEU A 559 -3.66 -3.60 -21.22
N PHE A 560 -4.86 -3.72 -20.66
CA PHE A 560 -5.84 -2.64 -20.59
C PHE A 560 -6.41 -2.61 -19.17
N GLU A 561 -5.79 -1.88 -18.25
CA GLU A 561 -6.20 -1.88 -16.84
C GLU A 561 -5.90 -0.54 -16.14
N LYS A 562 -6.65 -0.25 -15.07
CA LYS A 562 -6.34 0.88 -14.18
C LYS A 562 -5.27 0.47 -13.15
N PRO A 563 -4.42 1.41 -12.69
CA PRO A 563 -4.37 2.83 -13.04
C PRO A 563 -3.55 3.16 -14.31
N GLN A 564 -2.98 2.17 -14.99
CA GLN A 564 -1.99 2.40 -16.07
C GLN A 564 -2.58 2.88 -17.39
N LYS A 565 -3.85 2.59 -17.68
CA LYS A 565 -4.49 3.09 -18.90
C LYS A 565 -4.72 4.59 -18.84
N ASP A 566 -4.37 5.27 -19.93
CA ASP A 566 -4.69 6.67 -20.17
C ASP A 566 -5.81 6.81 -21.20
N PHE A 567 -6.58 7.89 -21.12
CA PHE A 567 -7.63 8.18 -22.09
C PHE A 567 -7.06 8.91 -23.30
N ILE A 568 -7.48 8.53 -24.51
CA ILE A 568 -7.07 9.19 -25.76
C ILE A 568 -7.45 10.68 -25.75
N ASP A 569 -8.63 11.01 -25.21
CA ASP A 569 -9.10 12.40 -25.11
C ASP A 569 -8.30 13.25 -24.11
N VAL A 570 -7.59 12.62 -23.18
CA VAL A 570 -6.74 13.33 -22.20
C VAL A 570 -5.32 13.51 -22.73
N THR A 571 -4.76 12.49 -23.38
CA THR A 571 -3.38 12.52 -23.90
C THR A 571 -3.27 13.17 -25.28
N GLY A 572 -4.37 13.21 -26.05
CA GLY A 572 -4.38 13.65 -27.44
C GLY A 572 -3.72 12.66 -28.41
N ALA A 573 -3.34 11.47 -27.93
CA ALA A 573 -2.63 10.44 -28.70
C ALA A 573 -3.20 9.05 -28.39
N THR A 574 -2.97 8.09 -29.30
CA THR A 574 -3.33 6.69 -29.09
C THR A 574 -2.08 5.82 -28.99
N ASN A 575 -2.09 4.86 -28.08
CA ASN A 575 -1.13 3.77 -28.07
C ASN A 575 -1.85 2.49 -28.54
N MET A 576 -1.48 2.03 -29.73
CA MET A 576 -2.01 0.80 -30.34
C MET A 576 -1.02 -0.37 -30.27
N ASP A 577 0.06 -0.23 -29.52
CA ASP A 577 1.00 -1.34 -29.29
C ASP A 577 0.41 -2.33 -28.28
N THR A 578 0.21 -3.58 -28.72
CA THR A 578 -0.27 -4.68 -27.89
C THR A 578 0.79 -5.21 -26.92
N ASP A 579 2.05 -4.77 -27.03
CA ASP A 579 3.15 -5.17 -26.15
C ASP A 579 3.22 -4.27 -24.90
N GLY A 580 2.36 -3.26 -24.79
CA GLY A 580 2.26 -2.35 -23.65
C GLY A 580 0.81 -2.03 -23.27
N PHE A 581 0.63 -1.04 -22.38
CA PHE A 581 -0.71 -0.60 -21.97
C PHE A 581 -1.41 0.16 -23.10
N THR A 582 -2.56 -0.32 -23.54
CA THR A 582 -3.35 0.36 -24.57
C THR A 582 -4.06 1.59 -24.00
N HIS A 583 -4.29 2.60 -24.84
CA HIS A 583 -5.07 3.77 -24.45
C HIS A 583 -6.58 3.48 -24.52
N ASP A 584 -7.33 4.09 -23.61
CA ASP A 584 -8.79 3.99 -23.54
C ASP A 584 -9.45 4.99 -24.49
N GLY A 585 -10.06 4.46 -25.55
CA GLY A 585 -10.87 5.21 -26.53
C GLY A 585 -12.36 5.28 -26.17
N ARG A 586 -12.74 5.06 -24.90
CA ARG A 586 -14.14 5.01 -24.41
C ARG A 586 -14.97 3.83 -24.92
N THR A 587 -14.37 2.93 -25.68
CA THR A 587 -15.01 1.72 -26.22
C THR A 587 -13.99 0.59 -26.38
N GLY A 588 -14.44 -0.66 -26.25
CA GLY A 588 -13.61 -1.85 -26.51
C GLY A 588 -13.14 -1.94 -27.96
N VAL A 589 -13.88 -1.32 -28.90
CA VAL A 589 -13.51 -1.23 -30.32
C VAL A 589 -12.12 -0.60 -30.47
N LEU A 590 -11.96 0.61 -29.94
CA LEU A 590 -10.71 1.37 -30.03
C LEU A 590 -9.65 0.89 -29.05
N SER A 591 -10.06 0.53 -27.82
CA SER A 591 -9.10 0.27 -26.73
C SER A 591 -8.48 -1.13 -26.78
N VAL A 592 -9.15 -2.07 -27.44
CA VAL A 592 -8.77 -3.50 -27.43
C VAL A 592 -8.70 -4.04 -28.85
N ALA A 593 -9.79 -3.98 -29.62
CA ALA A 593 -9.85 -4.66 -30.92
C ALA A 593 -8.95 -4.03 -31.98
N THR A 594 -8.90 -2.69 -32.10
CA THR A 594 -8.03 -2.02 -33.08
C THR A 594 -6.54 -2.37 -32.89
N PRO A 595 -5.94 -2.27 -31.68
CA PRO A 595 -4.58 -2.74 -31.43
C PRO A 595 -4.35 -4.20 -31.85
N ILE A 596 -5.27 -5.10 -31.50
CA ILE A 596 -5.17 -6.53 -31.85
C ILE A 596 -5.19 -6.72 -33.36
N ALA A 597 -6.15 -6.11 -34.06
CA ALA A 597 -6.29 -6.24 -35.50
C ALA A 597 -5.04 -5.73 -36.25
N LEU A 598 -4.46 -4.61 -35.80
CA LEU A 598 -3.21 -4.10 -36.36
C LEU A 598 -2.04 -5.05 -36.16
N LYS A 599 -1.91 -5.65 -34.96
CA LYS A 599 -0.88 -6.64 -34.64
C LYS A 599 -1.06 -7.92 -35.47
N MET A 600 -2.29 -8.29 -35.78
CA MET A 600 -2.65 -9.38 -36.70
C MET A 600 -2.38 -9.05 -38.18
N GLY A 601 -2.08 -7.79 -38.51
CA GLY A 601 -1.71 -7.38 -39.87
C GLY A 601 -2.85 -6.76 -40.68
N TYR A 602 -4.05 -6.60 -40.11
CA TYR A 602 -5.13 -5.89 -40.77
C TYR A 602 -4.82 -4.40 -40.91
N ARG A 603 -5.26 -3.81 -42.02
CA ARG A 603 -5.09 -2.38 -42.31
C ARG A 603 -6.43 -1.70 -42.61
N ARG A 604 -7.40 -2.43 -43.16
CA ARG A 604 -8.78 -1.97 -43.29
C ARG A 604 -9.66 -2.59 -42.22
N ILE A 605 -10.43 -1.74 -41.55
CA ILE A 605 -11.32 -2.16 -40.47
C ILE A 605 -12.72 -1.67 -40.78
N GLY A 606 -13.60 -2.59 -41.17
CA GLY A 606 -15.02 -2.30 -41.35
C GLY A 606 -15.74 -2.25 -40.00
N LEU A 607 -16.65 -1.29 -39.81
CA LEU A 607 -17.47 -1.17 -38.61
C LEU A 607 -18.94 -1.45 -38.95
N VAL A 608 -19.59 -2.30 -38.17
CA VAL A 608 -21.02 -2.62 -38.28
C VAL A 608 -21.63 -2.62 -36.87
N GLY A 609 -22.82 -2.07 -36.68
CA GLY A 609 -23.44 -2.02 -35.35
C GLY A 609 -22.76 -1.07 -34.35
N CYS A 610 -22.00 -0.10 -34.84
CA CYS A 610 -21.22 0.85 -34.03
C CYS A 610 -21.90 2.23 -33.93
N ASP A 611 -23.23 2.24 -33.78
CA ASP A 611 -24.13 3.38 -34.04
C ASP A 611 -23.70 4.71 -33.40
N SER A 612 -23.23 4.67 -32.15
CA SER A 612 -22.69 5.84 -31.42
C SER A 612 -23.61 7.06 -31.38
N ASN A 613 -24.94 6.85 -31.48
CA ASN A 613 -25.98 7.88 -31.57
C ASN A 613 -26.86 7.96 -30.30
N TYR A 614 -26.28 7.71 -29.12
CA TYR A 614 -26.97 7.64 -27.81
C TYR A 614 -27.68 8.94 -27.36
N ASN A 615 -27.48 10.05 -28.08
CA ASN A 615 -28.16 11.33 -27.85
C ASN A 615 -29.49 11.43 -28.64
N GLN A 616 -29.69 10.62 -29.67
CA GLN A 616 -30.89 10.59 -30.50
C GLN A 616 -31.92 9.57 -30.00
N THR A 617 -31.60 8.81 -28.94
CA THR A 617 -32.37 7.64 -28.49
C THR A 617 -33.44 7.95 -27.43
N ALA A 618 -33.74 9.22 -27.14
CA ALA A 618 -34.82 9.57 -26.19
C ALA A 618 -36.18 8.96 -26.58
N GLU A 619 -36.37 8.59 -27.85
CA GLU A 619 -37.58 7.96 -28.39
C GLU A 619 -37.46 6.44 -28.63
N ARG A 620 -36.27 5.82 -28.47
CA ARG A 620 -36.08 4.39 -28.74
C ARG A 620 -36.23 3.56 -27.45
N GLU A 621 -36.86 2.38 -27.57
CA GLU A 621 -37.02 1.45 -26.44
C GLU A 621 -35.68 0.85 -25.95
N SER A 622 -34.69 0.70 -26.85
CA SER A 622 -33.36 0.15 -26.52
C SER A 622 -32.23 0.85 -27.27
N ASN A 623 -31.07 0.96 -26.60
CA ASN A 623 -29.80 1.39 -27.20
C ASN A 623 -29.01 0.22 -27.83
N TYR A 624 -29.58 -0.98 -27.81
CA TYR A 624 -28.93 -2.22 -28.25
C TYR A 624 -29.81 -3.00 -29.22
N PHE A 625 -29.21 -3.91 -30.00
CA PHE A 625 -29.98 -4.80 -30.89
C PHE A 625 -30.83 -5.83 -30.12
N TYR A 626 -30.46 -6.13 -28.86
CA TYR A 626 -31.12 -7.10 -28.00
C TYR A 626 -31.97 -6.43 -26.91
N ASP A 627 -32.85 -7.22 -26.29
CA ASP A 627 -33.70 -6.79 -25.17
C ASP A 627 -32.85 -6.41 -23.96
N LYS A 628 -33.09 -5.23 -23.40
CA LYS A 628 -32.34 -4.71 -22.25
C LYS A 628 -32.37 -5.64 -21.03
N SER A 629 -33.42 -6.43 -20.84
CA SER A 629 -33.52 -7.41 -19.75
C SER A 629 -32.44 -8.51 -19.80
N LEU A 630 -31.82 -8.73 -20.96
CA LEU A 630 -30.69 -9.63 -21.10
C LEU A 630 -29.37 -9.01 -20.61
N HIS A 631 -29.29 -7.67 -20.51
CA HIS A 631 -28.10 -6.96 -20.06
C HIS A 631 -27.91 -7.09 -18.54
N ALA A 632 -27.18 -8.13 -18.11
CA ALA A 632 -27.01 -8.46 -16.70
C ALA A 632 -25.71 -7.92 -16.05
N SER A 633 -25.01 -6.99 -16.71
CA SER A 633 -23.79 -6.35 -16.17
C SER A 633 -24.04 -4.92 -15.66
N LEU A 634 -23.05 -4.33 -15.01
CA LEU A 634 -23.10 -2.89 -14.72
C LEU A 634 -23.11 -2.08 -16.02
N GLU A 635 -23.84 -0.98 -16.02
CA GLU A 635 -23.95 -0.07 -17.18
C GLU A 635 -23.22 1.24 -16.93
N THR A 636 -22.66 1.81 -18.00
CA THR A 636 -22.27 3.22 -18.00
C THR A 636 -23.54 4.07 -17.90
N THR A 637 -23.56 5.06 -17.00
CA THR A 637 -24.73 5.93 -16.84
C THR A 637 -25.12 6.59 -18.17
N GLN A 638 -26.42 6.72 -18.44
CA GLN A 638 -26.92 7.34 -19.69
C GLN A 638 -26.32 8.73 -19.90
N LYS A 639 -26.23 9.54 -18.84
CA LYS A 639 -25.59 10.87 -18.90
C LYS A 639 -24.15 10.81 -19.42
N SER A 640 -23.36 9.84 -18.95
CA SER A 640 -21.99 9.64 -19.41
C SER A 640 -21.92 9.15 -20.84
N LEU A 641 -22.82 8.24 -21.26
CA LEU A 641 -22.91 7.78 -22.65
C LEU A 641 -23.25 8.95 -23.59
N THR A 642 -24.31 9.70 -23.28
CA THR A 642 -24.72 10.86 -24.08
C THR A 642 -23.60 11.89 -24.17
N ALA A 643 -22.91 12.22 -23.07
CA ALA A 643 -21.79 13.15 -23.08
C ALA A 643 -20.58 12.64 -23.88
N THR A 644 -20.34 11.33 -23.89
CA THR A 644 -19.21 10.70 -24.60
C THR A 644 -19.39 10.73 -26.11
N TRP A 645 -20.63 10.50 -26.57
CA TRP A 645 -20.96 10.26 -27.97
C TRP A 645 -21.68 11.45 -28.63
N THR A 646 -21.31 12.68 -28.27
CA THR A 646 -21.67 13.87 -29.04
C THR A 646 -20.61 14.15 -30.11
N GLU A 647 -20.93 15.01 -31.09
CA GLU A 647 -19.99 15.44 -32.14
C GLU A 647 -18.66 15.99 -31.59
N HIS A 648 -18.70 16.64 -30.42
CA HIS A 648 -17.52 17.17 -29.72
C HIS A 648 -17.14 16.35 -28.48
N GLY A 649 -17.74 15.17 -28.33
CA GLY A 649 -17.54 14.29 -27.20
C GLY A 649 -16.21 13.54 -27.29
N PRO A 650 -15.70 13.05 -26.14
CA PRO A 650 -14.43 12.33 -26.09
C PRO A 650 -14.42 11.05 -26.95
N GLY A 651 -15.56 10.39 -27.16
CA GLY A 651 -15.65 9.20 -28.00
C GLY A 651 -15.41 9.50 -29.48
N PHE A 652 -16.04 10.56 -30.01
CA PHE A 652 -15.84 11.00 -31.40
C PHE A 652 -14.41 11.47 -31.63
N PHE A 653 -13.87 12.25 -30.68
CA PHE A 653 -12.47 12.64 -30.71
C PHE A 653 -11.53 11.42 -30.77
N ALA A 654 -11.79 10.39 -29.95
CA ALA A 654 -10.98 9.18 -29.94
C ALA A 654 -10.99 8.45 -31.30
N TYR A 655 -12.17 8.30 -31.94
CA TYR A 655 -12.27 7.70 -33.27
C TYR A 655 -11.46 8.47 -34.31
N LEU A 656 -11.55 9.81 -34.33
CA LEU A 656 -10.77 10.63 -35.26
C LEU A 656 -9.26 10.48 -35.04
N ARG A 657 -8.82 10.39 -33.78
CA ARG A 657 -7.40 10.18 -33.47
C ARG A 657 -6.90 8.79 -33.87
N VAL A 658 -7.71 7.76 -33.66
CA VAL A 658 -7.36 6.41 -34.11
C VAL A 658 -7.37 6.33 -35.64
N GLU A 659 -8.34 6.94 -36.32
CA GLU A 659 -8.38 7.00 -37.79
C GLU A 659 -7.15 7.68 -38.38
N GLN A 660 -6.73 8.82 -37.83
CA GLN A 660 -5.49 9.50 -38.25
C GLN A 660 -4.27 8.59 -38.12
N GLU A 661 -4.19 7.83 -37.03
CA GLU A 661 -3.08 6.91 -36.80
C GLU A 661 -3.15 5.68 -37.72
N LEU A 662 -4.35 5.15 -38.00
CA LEU A 662 -4.55 4.10 -39.00
C LEU A 662 -4.13 4.56 -40.39
N GLN A 663 -4.53 5.76 -40.81
CA GLN A 663 -4.13 6.35 -42.09
C GLN A 663 -2.60 6.51 -42.19
N ARG A 664 -1.95 6.94 -41.10
CA ARG A 664 -0.49 7.01 -41.01
C ARG A 664 0.19 5.64 -41.21
N LEU A 665 -0.49 4.57 -40.82
CA LEU A 665 -0.04 3.18 -40.96
C LEU A 665 -0.49 2.53 -42.30
N GLY A 666 -1.05 3.30 -43.23
CA GLY A 666 -1.53 2.82 -44.54
C GLY A 666 -2.92 2.14 -44.49
N GLY A 667 -3.63 2.30 -43.37
CA GLY A 667 -4.95 1.71 -43.14
C GLY A 667 -6.07 2.75 -43.03
N GLY A 668 -7.18 2.33 -42.43
CA GLY A 668 -8.31 3.20 -42.10
C GLY A 668 -9.57 2.43 -41.73
N PHE A 669 -10.49 3.12 -41.08
CA PHE A 669 -11.84 2.64 -40.83
C PHE A 669 -12.75 2.84 -42.06
N LEU A 670 -13.70 1.93 -42.21
CA LEU A 670 -14.86 2.09 -43.08
C LEU A 670 -16.12 1.84 -42.25
N ASP A 671 -16.90 2.88 -41.99
CA ASP A 671 -18.12 2.75 -41.21
C ASP A 671 -19.29 2.32 -42.11
N CYS A 672 -19.64 1.05 -41.99
CA CYS A 672 -20.78 0.41 -42.65
C CYS A 672 -22.02 0.34 -41.74
N THR A 673 -22.01 1.04 -40.61
CA THR A 673 -23.15 1.08 -39.69
C THR A 673 -24.30 1.87 -40.29
N ILE A 674 -25.47 1.23 -40.44
CA ILE A 674 -26.71 1.89 -40.89
C ILE A 674 -27.07 2.99 -39.91
N ASP A 675 -27.23 4.22 -40.40
CA ASP A 675 -27.51 5.43 -39.61
C ASP A 675 -26.50 5.71 -38.48
N GLY A 676 -25.28 5.19 -38.61
CA GLY A 676 -24.20 5.42 -37.64
C GLY A 676 -23.74 6.88 -37.62
N ALA A 677 -23.53 7.42 -36.42
CA ALA A 677 -23.15 8.83 -36.24
C ALA A 677 -21.63 9.07 -36.25
N LEU A 678 -20.80 8.03 -36.36
CA LEU A 678 -19.34 8.18 -36.27
C LEU A 678 -18.77 9.07 -37.38
N PRO A 679 -17.77 9.92 -37.07
CA PRO A 679 -17.18 10.87 -38.01
C PRO A 679 -16.09 10.20 -38.87
N LEU A 680 -16.44 9.10 -39.53
CA LEU A 680 -15.54 8.24 -40.29
C LEU A 680 -16.00 8.13 -41.75
N PRO A 681 -15.13 7.71 -42.69
CA PRO A 681 -15.54 7.37 -44.05
C PRO A 681 -16.69 6.35 -44.03
N LYS A 682 -17.75 6.65 -44.77
CA LYS A 682 -18.94 5.79 -44.85
C LYS A 682 -18.83 4.83 -46.03
N GLY A 683 -19.29 3.60 -45.83
CA GLY A 683 -19.40 2.59 -46.87
C GLY A 683 -20.71 1.83 -46.75
N LYS A 684 -21.10 1.12 -47.82
CA LYS A 684 -22.17 0.13 -47.76
C LYS A 684 -21.55 -1.25 -47.71
N LEU A 685 -22.14 -2.14 -46.93
CA LEU A 685 -21.60 -3.49 -46.79
C LEU A 685 -21.77 -4.29 -48.10
N GLU A 686 -22.81 -3.98 -48.87
CA GLU A 686 -23.15 -4.59 -50.16
C GLU A 686 -22.16 -4.23 -51.28
N ASP A 687 -21.38 -3.15 -51.10
CA ASP A 687 -20.40 -2.68 -52.08
C ASP A 687 -19.03 -3.37 -51.93
N LEU A 688 -18.84 -4.21 -50.89
CA LEU A 688 -17.59 -4.88 -50.50
C LEU A 688 -17.63 -6.39 -50.80
#